data_AF-A0A8S2A0L1-F1
#
_entry.id   AF-A0A8S2A0L1-F1
#
_cell.length_a   1.000
_cell.length_b   1.000
_cell.length_c   1.000
_cell.angle_alpha   90.00
_cell.angle_beta   90.00
_cell.angle_gamma   90.00
#
_symmetry.space_group_name_H-M   'P 1'
#
loop_
_entity.id
_entity.type
_entity.pdbx_description
1 polymer ?
#
loop_
_entity_poly.entity_id
_entity_poly.type
_entity_poly.pdbx_seq_one_letter_code
_entity_poly.pdbx_strand_id
1 'polypeptide(L)'
;MAVSSFQCPTIFSSSSISGFQCRSDPDLVGSPVGGSSRRRVNATAGISSSFTGDGGLSSRILRFPPNFVRQLSIKARRNCSNIGVAQIVAAKWSNNPSSGLPSAAAAAAASSASAVSSAASAAAASSAAAAPVAAAPPVVVLKSVDEEVVVAEEGIREKIGSVQLTDSKHSFLSSDGSLTVHAGERLGRGIVTDAITTPVVNTSAYFFKKTAELIDFKEKRSVSFEYGRYGNPTTVVLEEKISALEGAESTLVMASGMCASTVMLLALVPAGGHIVTTTDCYRKTRIFMENFLPKLGITVTVIDPADIAGLEAAVNEFKVSLFFTESPTNPFLRCVDIELVSEICHKRGTLVCIDGTFATPLNQKALALGADLVVHSATKYIGGHNDVLAGCICGSLKLVSEIRNLHHVLGGTLNPNAAYLIIRGMKTLHLRVQQQNSTAFRMAEILEAHPKVSHVYYPGLPSHPEHELAKRQMTGFGGVVSFEIDGDIETTIKFVDSLKIPYIAPSFGGCESIVDQPAIMSYWDLPQEERLKYGIKDNLFGVMLLSALLTSVGINLGLCFLFFTLYSILRKQPSNVTVYGPRLVKDGKSQQSNEFNLERLLPTAGWVKRALEPTNDEILSNLGLDALVFIRVFVFSIRVFSFASVVGIFILLPVNYMGTEFEEFFDLPKKSMDNFSISNVNDGSNKLWIHFCAIYIFTAVVCSLLYYEHKYILTKRIDHLYSSKPQPQEFTVLVSGVPLVSGNSISETVENFFREYHSSSYLSHIVVHRTDKLKVLMNDAEKLYKKLTRVKSGSISRQNSGRVGFLGMFGNNVDHYQKKLEKLEDDMRLKQSLLAGEEVPAAFVSFRTRHGAAIATNIQQGIDPTQWLTEAAPEPKDVHWPFFTASFVRRWISNVVVLVAFVALLILYIVPVVLVQGLANLHQLETWFPFLKGILNMKIVSQVITGYLPSLIFQLFLLTVPPIMLLLSSMQGFISHSQIEKSACIKLLIFTVWNSFFANVLSGSALYRVNVFLEPKTIPRVLAAAVPAQASFFVSYVVTSGWTGLSSEILRLVPLLWSFITKLFGKEDDKEFEVPSTPFCQEIPKILFFGLLGITYFFLSPLILPFLLVYYCLGYVIYRNQLLNVYAAKYETGGKFWPIVHSYTIFSLVLMHIIAVGLFGLKELPVASSLTIPLPILTILFSIYCQRRFLPNFKSYPTQCLVNKDKADEREQNMSEFYSELVVAYRDPALPASQNSRDISP
;
A
#
# COMPACT_ATOMS: atom_id res chain seq x y z
N MET A 1 13.79 52.29 22.12
CA MET A 1 15.08 53.01 22.26
C MET A 1 15.79 52.98 20.89
N ALA A 2 16.97 53.60 20.76
CA ALA A 2 17.70 53.84 19.50
C ALA A 2 17.78 52.60 18.56
N VAL A 3 17.66 52.67 17.21
CA VAL A 3 18.11 53.63 16.16
C VAL A 3 19.48 53.27 15.55
N SER A 4 19.61 53.49 14.23
CA SER A 4 20.80 53.32 13.34
C SER A 4 21.12 51.88 12.87
N SER A 5 21.67 51.65 11.66
CA SER A 5 21.61 52.42 10.39
C SER A 5 22.08 51.55 9.20
N PHE A 6 21.79 51.99 7.96
CA PHE A 6 22.38 51.44 6.73
C PHE A 6 23.90 51.55 6.71
N GLN A 7 24.58 50.61 6.02
CA GLN A 7 25.40 50.95 4.83
C GLN A 7 25.75 49.72 3.98
N CYS A 8 26.06 49.96 2.71
CA CYS A 8 26.48 48.98 1.71
C CYS A 8 27.54 49.63 0.79
N PRO A 9 28.70 49.01 0.53
CA PRO A 9 29.70 49.55 -0.38
C PRO A 9 29.54 49.01 -1.81
N THR A 10 29.16 49.88 -2.75
CA THR A 10 29.21 49.60 -4.20
C THR A 10 30.50 50.14 -4.81
N ILE A 11 31.20 49.33 -5.60
CA ILE A 11 32.23 49.80 -6.55
C ILE A 11 31.95 49.19 -7.93
N PHE A 12 31.81 50.07 -8.93
CA PHE A 12 31.77 49.76 -10.38
C PHE A 12 33.24 49.62 -10.89
N SER A 13 33.56 49.15 -12.11
CA SER A 13 32.93 49.44 -13.40
C SER A 13 33.43 48.54 -14.54
N SER A 14 32.62 48.37 -15.60
CA SER A 14 33.00 48.24 -17.05
C SER A 14 33.98 47.12 -17.48
N SER A 15 33.83 46.43 -18.62
CA SER A 15 32.93 46.58 -19.80
C SER A 15 33.21 45.43 -20.79
N SER A 16 32.36 45.06 -21.76
CA SER A 16 30.90 45.21 -22.01
C SER A 16 30.59 44.63 -23.40
N ILE A 17 29.40 44.05 -23.65
CA ILE A 17 28.86 43.88 -25.02
C ILE A 17 27.32 43.89 -25.02
N SER A 18 26.74 44.23 -26.18
CA SER A 18 25.35 44.63 -26.46
C SER A 18 24.22 43.70 -26.00
N GLY A 19 23.02 44.28 -25.80
CA GLY A 19 21.75 43.56 -25.63
C GLY A 19 20.61 44.09 -26.53
N PHE A 20 19.53 43.30 -26.61
CA PHE A 20 18.23 43.61 -27.24
C PHE A 20 17.16 43.08 -26.27
N GLN A 21 16.45 43.89 -25.49
CA GLN A 21 15.41 44.88 -25.83
C GLN A 21 14.04 44.24 -26.14
N CYS A 22 13.12 44.35 -25.17
CA CYS A 22 11.70 44.04 -25.34
C CYS A 22 10.97 45.18 -26.08
N ARG A 23 9.83 44.87 -26.70
CA ARG A 23 8.90 45.84 -27.28
C ARG A 23 7.45 45.50 -26.93
N SER A 24 6.60 46.52 -26.85
CA SER A 24 5.18 46.40 -26.54
C SER A 24 4.40 47.55 -27.20
N ASP A 25 3.65 47.23 -28.26
CA ASP A 25 2.52 47.98 -28.85
C ASP A 25 2.74 49.47 -29.25
N PRO A 26 1.78 50.14 -29.91
CA PRO A 26 0.60 49.64 -30.64
C PRO A 26 0.70 49.94 -32.16
N ASP A 27 -0.33 49.59 -32.92
CA ASP A 27 -0.71 50.38 -34.11
C ASP A 27 -2.23 50.27 -34.44
N LEU A 28 -2.76 51.19 -35.25
CA LEU A 28 -4.22 51.42 -35.39
C LEU A 28 -4.63 51.78 -36.84
N VAL A 29 -5.96 51.82 -37.09
CA VAL A 29 -6.66 52.25 -38.34
C VAL A 29 -6.71 51.24 -39.50
N GLY A 30 -7.93 50.93 -39.97
CA GLY A 30 -8.18 50.14 -41.20
C GLY A 30 -9.62 49.66 -41.36
N SER A 31 -10.45 50.34 -42.17
CA SER A 31 -11.88 50.04 -42.44
C SER A 31 -12.35 50.80 -43.69
N PRO A 32 -13.49 50.47 -44.36
CA PRO A 32 -14.28 49.23 -44.43
C PRO A 32 -14.56 48.84 -45.93
N VAL A 33 -15.82 48.43 -46.25
CA VAL A 33 -16.39 48.12 -47.61
C VAL A 33 -16.05 46.72 -48.16
N GLY A 34 -16.99 45.91 -48.68
CA GLY A 34 -18.46 46.02 -48.69
C GLY A 34 -19.13 45.01 -49.64
N GLY A 35 -20.30 44.46 -49.27
CA GLY A 35 -21.05 43.49 -50.10
C GLY A 35 -22.40 43.07 -49.51
N SER A 36 -23.50 43.32 -50.23
CA SER A 36 -24.89 43.01 -49.80
C SER A 36 -25.21 41.50 -49.89
N SER A 37 -26.23 40.92 -49.23
CA SER A 37 -27.65 41.29 -49.45
C SER A 37 -28.68 40.66 -48.48
N ARG A 38 -29.61 41.53 -48.00
CA ARG A 38 -31.05 41.30 -47.69
C ARG A 38 -31.54 40.40 -46.52
N ARG A 39 -32.22 41.12 -45.59
CA ARG A 39 -33.59 40.85 -45.00
C ARG A 39 -33.72 39.73 -43.94
N ARG A 40 -34.14 40.03 -42.69
CA ARG A 40 -35.47 40.48 -42.14
C ARG A 40 -36.46 39.31 -41.92
N VAL A 41 -37.31 39.25 -40.87
CA VAL A 41 -37.36 39.87 -39.52
C VAL A 41 -38.55 39.26 -38.73
N ASN A 42 -38.54 39.31 -37.38
CA ASN A 42 -39.61 38.84 -36.44
C ASN A 42 -39.89 37.31 -36.44
N ALA A 43 -40.28 36.61 -35.36
CA ALA A 43 -41.20 36.86 -34.23
C ALA A 43 -42.70 36.78 -34.66
N THR A 44 -43.65 36.14 -33.96
CA THR A 44 -43.85 35.84 -32.52
C THR A 44 -44.78 34.61 -32.28
N ALA A 45 -44.85 34.11 -31.02
CA ALA A 45 -45.86 33.16 -30.47
C ALA A 45 -45.86 31.71 -31.03
N GLY A 46 -46.43 30.68 -30.38
CA GLY A 46 -47.03 30.58 -29.03
C GLY A 46 -48.33 29.74 -29.01
N ILE A 47 -48.66 29.05 -27.88
CA ILE A 47 -49.92 28.29 -27.62
C ILE A 47 -50.08 26.99 -28.47
N SER A 48 -50.67 25.87 -28.04
CA SER A 48 -50.83 25.22 -26.70
C SER A 48 -51.15 23.71 -26.87
N SER A 49 -51.34 23.00 -25.75
CA SER A 49 -51.77 21.59 -25.64
C SER A 49 -53.23 21.31 -26.04
N SER A 50 -53.55 20.08 -26.48
CA SER A 50 -54.63 19.23 -25.93
C SER A 50 -54.77 17.85 -26.65
N PHE A 51 -55.12 16.78 -25.90
CA PHE A 51 -56.16 15.72 -26.13
C PHE A 51 -56.44 15.21 -27.58
N THR A 52 -56.80 13.96 -27.93
CA THR A 52 -57.15 12.65 -27.31
C THR A 52 -57.12 11.60 -28.46
N GLY A 53 -57.23 10.27 -28.30
CA GLY A 53 -57.43 9.36 -27.16
C GLY A 53 -57.82 7.95 -27.65
N ASP A 54 -57.69 6.94 -26.76
CA ASP A 54 -58.19 5.55 -26.85
C ASP A 54 -57.76 4.62 -28.02
N GLY A 55 -57.85 3.30 -27.80
CA GLY A 55 -57.55 2.25 -28.80
C GLY A 55 -56.62 1.12 -28.32
N GLY A 56 -57.10 0.24 -27.44
CA GLY A 56 -56.33 -0.92 -26.97
C GLY A 56 -56.38 -2.15 -27.89
N LEU A 57 -55.28 -2.92 -27.98
CA LEU A 57 -55.27 -4.25 -28.60
C LEU A 57 -54.21 -5.19 -27.98
N SER A 58 -54.45 -6.49 -28.17
CA SER A 58 -53.87 -7.60 -27.41
C SER A 58 -52.36 -7.82 -27.59
N SER A 59 -51.80 -8.50 -26.59
CA SER A 59 -50.50 -9.18 -26.55
C SER A 59 -49.97 -9.72 -27.89
N ARG A 60 -48.65 -9.60 -28.10
CA ARG A 60 -47.80 -10.68 -28.66
C ARG A 60 -46.28 -10.39 -28.58
N ILE A 61 -45.54 -11.43 -28.19
CA ILE A 61 -44.21 -11.79 -28.69
C ILE A 61 -43.05 -10.77 -28.47
N LEU A 62 -42.24 -11.06 -27.44
CA LEU A 62 -40.79 -11.07 -27.60
C LEU A 62 -40.31 -12.53 -27.49
N ARG A 63 -40.36 -13.25 -28.62
CA ARG A 63 -39.73 -14.58 -28.75
C ARG A 63 -38.24 -14.38 -29.01
N PHE A 64 -37.39 -14.92 -28.15
CA PHE A 64 -35.98 -15.13 -28.50
C PHE A 64 -35.88 -16.21 -29.60
N PRO A 65 -34.98 -16.07 -30.60
CA PRO A 65 -34.84 -17.04 -31.67
C PRO A 65 -34.21 -18.36 -31.16
N PRO A 66 -34.74 -19.54 -31.56
CA PRO A 66 -34.33 -20.84 -31.03
C PRO A 66 -33.00 -21.34 -31.64
N ASN A 67 -31.90 -20.65 -31.34
CA ASN A 67 -30.53 -21.13 -31.62
C ASN A 67 -29.44 -20.56 -30.69
N PHE A 68 -29.72 -19.52 -29.90
CA PHE A 68 -28.68 -18.78 -29.15
C PHE A 68 -27.94 -19.61 -28.08
N VAL A 69 -28.51 -20.73 -27.64
CA VAL A 69 -27.89 -21.65 -26.66
C VAL A 69 -26.89 -22.63 -27.30
N ARG A 70 -26.85 -22.77 -28.64
CA ARG A 70 -26.09 -23.85 -29.32
C ARG A 70 -24.70 -23.45 -29.86
N GLN A 71 -24.27 -22.18 -29.76
CA GLN A 71 -22.93 -21.77 -30.23
C GLN A 71 -21.86 -21.60 -29.13
N LEU A 72 -22.25 -21.48 -27.85
CA LEU A 72 -21.29 -21.23 -26.75
C LEU A 72 -20.59 -22.48 -26.19
N SER A 73 -20.99 -23.70 -26.57
CA SER A 73 -20.39 -24.96 -26.06
C SER A 73 -19.29 -25.55 -26.95
N ILE A 74 -19.10 -25.05 -28.18
CA ILE A 74 -18.16 -25.64 -29.16
C ILE A 74 -16.86 -24.81 -29.29
N LYS A 75 -16.92 -23.48 -29.18
CA LYS A 75 -15.72 -22.62 -29.34
C LYS A 75 -14.78 -22.62 -28.12
N ALA A 76 -15.18 -23.23 -27.00
CA ALA A 76 -14.44 -23.29 -25.74
C ALA A 76 -13.68 -24.62 -25.49
N ARG A 77 -13.61 -25.54 -26.46
CA ARG A 77 -12.96 -26.87 -26.31
C ARG A 77 -11.72 -27.12 -27.18
N ARG A 78 -11.08 -26.08 -27.76
CA ARG A 78 -9.93 -26.27 -28.69
C ARG A 78 -8.62 -25.51 -28.38
N ASN A 79 -8.57 -24.61 -27.41
CA ASN A 79 -7.35 -23.86 -27.06
C ASN A 79 -6.77 -24.25 -25.69
N CYS A 80 -6.69 -25.55 -25.40
CA CYS A 80 -6.05 -26.10 -24.19
C CYS A 80 -5.34 -27.43 -24.48
N SER A 81 -4.28 -27.39 -25.30
CA SER A 81 -3.19 -28.39 -25.37
C SER A 81 -2.06 -27.86 -26.24
N ASN A 82 -0.84 -28.35 -26.00
CA ASN A 82 0.37 -28.20 -26.83
C ASN A 82 0.94 -26.78 -27.05
N ILE A 83 1.78 -26.33 -26.11
CA ILE A 83 3.19 -26.11 -26.46
C ILE A 83 4.03 -26.92 -25.46
N GLY A 84 4.63 -27.99 -25.94
CA GLY A 84 5.87 -28.56 -25.39
C GLY A 84 6.95 -28.36 -26.44
N VAL A 85 8.15 -27.93 -26.04
CA VAL A 85 9.25 -27.71 -27.00
C VAL A 85 9.85 -29.05 -27.40
N ALA A 86 9.55 -29.52 -28.60
CA ALA A 86 10.21 -30.67 -29.20
C ALA A 86 11.54 -30.25 -29.82
N GLN A 87 12.66 -30.82 -29.35
CA GLN A 87 13.90 -30.81 -30.12
C GLN A 87 13.78 -31.84 -31.25
N ILE A 88 13.85 -31.39 -32.50
CA ILE A 88 13.99 -32.27 -33.67
C ILE A 88 15.42 -32.17 -34.17
N VAL A 89 16.19 -33.24 -33.95
CA VAL A 89 17.49 -33.44 -34.62
C VAL A 89 17.21 -33.92 -36.04
N ALA A 90 17.70 -33.19 -37.04
CA ALA A 90 17.57 -33.58 -38.45
C ALA A 90 18.64 -34.63 -38.82
N ALA A 91 18.25 -35.90 -38.87
CA ALA A 91 19.02 -36.99 -39.45
C ALA A 91 18.34 -37.51 -40.74
N LYS A 92 19.13 -38.10 -41.65
CA LYS A 92 18.71 -38.45 -43.03
C LYS A 92 17.55 -39.46 -43.10
N TRP A 93 16.75 -39.33 -44.17
CA TRP A 93 15.89 -40.40 -44.69
C TRP A 93 16.70 -41.59 -45.24
N SER A 94 16.21 -42.80 -44.96
CA SER A 94 16.30 -43.98 -45.82
C SER A 94 15.06 -44.86 -45.57
N ASN A 95 14.52 -45.53 -46.59
CA ASN A 95 13.16 -46.09 -46.56
C ASN A 95 13.04 -47.54 -46.06
N ASN A 96 11.81 -47.85 -45.64
CA ASN A 96 11.12 -49.15 -45.70
C ASN A 96 11.39 -50.24 -44.63
N PRO A 97 10.42 -51.17 -44.42
CA PRO A 97 10.09 -51.63 -43.06
C PRO A 97 10.00 -53.16 -42.87
N SER A 98 9.71 -53.64 -41.65
CA SER A 98 8.54 -54.50 -41.35
C SER A 98 8.53 -55.11 -39.94
N SER A 99 7.32 -55.33 -39.39
CA SER A 99 6.95 -56.33 -38.36
C SER A 99 7.51 -56.22 -36.92
N GLY A 100 6.77 -56.78 -35.93
CA GLY A 100 7.29 -57.07 -34.58
C GLY A 100 6.43 -56.60 -33.38
N LEU A 101 5.67 -57.52 -32.79
CA LEU A 101 5.16 -57.50 -31.40
C LEU A 101 5.90 -58.61 -30.60
N PRO A 102 5.80 -58.75 -29.26
CA PRO A 102 5.65 -57.75 -28.18
C PRO A 102 6.48 -58.08 -26.88
N SER A 103 6.22 -57.33 -25.79
CA SER A 103 6.05 -57.81 -24.39
C SER A 103 7.12 -57.61 -23.27
N ALA A 104 6.58 -57.58 -22.03
CA ALA A 104 7.10 -58.10 -20.74
C ALA A 104 8.26 -57.45 -19.93
N ALA A 105 7.87 -56.67 -18.92
CA ALA A 105 8.00 -56.96 -17.46
C ALA A 105 9.35 -57.11 -16.67
N ALA A 106 9.40 -56.35 -15.55
CA ALA A 106 9.80 -56.74 -14.17
C ALA A 106 11.29 -56.81 -13.71
N ALA A 107 11.44 -56.90 -12.36
CA ALA A 107 12.66 -56.96 -11.51
C ALA A 107 13.53 -55.67 -11.44
N ALA A 108 14.16 -55.21 -10.33
CA ALA A 108 14.66 -55.77 -9.05
C ALA A 108 16.05 -56.47 -9.14
N ALA A 109 17.02 -56.34 -8.21
CA ALA A 109 17.24 -55.41 -7.07
C ALA A 109 18.69 -55.55 -6.48
N ALA A 110 19.05 -54.71 -5.51
CA ALA A 110 20.02 -54.93 -4.40
C ALA A 110 21.57 -54.82 -4.61
N SER A 111 22.29 -54.76 -3.47
CA SER A 111 23.77 -54.71 -3.22
C SER A 111 24.54 -53.47 -3.74
N SER A 112 25.35 -52.69 -2.99
CA SER A 112 26.31 -52.89 -1.87
C SER A 112 27.71 -53.38 -2.29
N ALA A 113 28.85 -52.95 -1.73
CA ALA A 113 29.22 -51.78 -0.91
C ALA A 113 30.77 -51.68 -0.81
N SER A 114 31.31 -50.55 -0.32
CA SER A 114 32.68 -50.32 0.21
C SER A 114 33.93 -50.64 -0.62
N ALA A 115 34.82 -49.64 -0.76
CA ALA A 115 36.29 -49.78 -0.72
C ALA A 115 36.93 -48.42 -0.40
N VAL A 116 38.12 -48.39 0.23
CA VAL A 116 38.82 -47.16 0.68
C VAL A 116 40.34 -47.31 0.47
N SER A 117 41.03 -46.17 0.32
CA SER A 117 42.49 -45.95 0.39
C SER A 117 43.36 -46.24 -0.85
N SER A 118 43.96 -45.14 -1.35
CA SER A 118 45.35 -44.95 -1.79
C SER A 118 46.14 -46.06 -2.49
N ALA A 119 46.63 -45.72 -3.69
CA ALA A 119 48.06 -45.82 -4.01
C ALA A 119 48.46 -44.69 -4.98
N ALA A 120 49.74 -44.30 -4.95
CA ALA A 120 50.33 -43.33 -5.88
C ALA A 120 51.53 -43.97 -6.60
N SER A 121 52.15 -43.21 -7.50
CA SER A 121 53.40 -43.51 -8.24
C SER A 121 53.36 -44.63 -9.30
N ALA A 122 53.47 -44.19 -10.56
CA ALA A 122 54.25 -44.84 -11.61
C ALA A 122 54.71 -43.74 -12.58
N ALA A 123 56.02 -43.62 -12.82
CA ALA A 123 56.60 -42.57 -13.66
C ALA A 123 57.83 -43.11 -14.42
N ALA A 124 58.09 -42.53 -15.61
CA ALA A 124 59.09 -42.97 -16.60
C ALA A 124 58.84 -44.39 -17.18
N ALA A 125 59.30 -44.74 -18.39
CA ALA A 125 59.97 -44.00 -19.46
C ALA A 125 59.29 -44.38 -20.83
N SER A 126 59.55 -43.78 -21.99
CA SER A 126 60.86 -43.67 -22.66
C SER A 126 60.98 -42.49 -23.63
N SER A 127 62.21 -42.05 -23.89
CA SER A 127 62.58 -40.86 -24.68
C SER A 127 62.93 -41.13 -26.14
N ALA A 128 62.69 -40.13 -27.01
CA ALA A 128 63.52 -39.83 -28.18
C ALA A 128 63.51 -38.31 -28.42
N ALA A 129 64.62 -37.71 -28.87
CA ALA A 129 64.76 -36.26 -28.99
C ALA A 129 65.59 -35.84 -30.22
N ALA A 130 65.18 -34.74 -30.86
CA ALA A 130 65.96 -33.97 -31.83
C ALA A 130 65.41 -32.53 -31.93
N ALA A 131 66.28 -31.58 -32.28
CA ALA A 131 66.02 -30.13 -32.45
C ALA A 131 66.80 -29.65 -33.71
N PRO A 132 66.85 -28.34 -34.13
CA PRO A 132 66.30 -27.13 -33.51
C PRO A 132 65.66 -26.06 -34.47
N VAL A 133 65.02 -25.06 -33.84
CA VAL A 133 64.93 -23.59 -34.17
C VAL A 133 64.83 -23.08 -35.64
N ALA A 134 63.73 -22.36 -35.90
CA ALA A 134 63.68 -21.06 -36.63
C ALA A 134 62.36 -20.34 -36.23
N ALA A 135 62.37 -19.23 -35.49
CA ALA A 135 62.65 -17.84 -35.91
C ALA A 135 61.56 -17.24 -36.84
N ALA A 136 60.73 -16.32 -36.28
CA ALA A 136 59.68 -15.59 -37.01
C ALA A 136 60.00 -14.07 -37.06
N PRO A 137 60.17 -13.46 -38.26
CA PRO A 137 60.53 -12.03 -38.45
C PRO A 137 59.26 -11.17 -38.80
N PRO A 138 59.32 -9.84 -39.06
CA PRO A 138 58.52 -8.90 -38.28
C PRO A 138 57.54 -8.00 -39.08
N VAL A 139 56.92 -7.05 -38.37
CA VAL A 139 56.00 -6.01 -38.88
C VAL A 139 56.66 -5.08 -39.90
N VAL A 140 55.95 -4.76 -40.99
CA VAL A 140 56.26 -3.62 -41.89
C VAL A 140 54.96 -2.89 -42.29
N VAL A 141 55.05 -1.56 -42.43
CA VAL A 141 53.97 -0.62 -42.75
C VAL A 141 53.85 -0.36 -44.26
N LEU A 142 52.66 -0.04 -44.77
CA LEU A 142 52.49 0.70 -46.03
C LEU A 142 51.40 1.78 -45.95
N LYS A 143 51.50 2.80 -46.82
CA LYS A 143 50.65 4.00 -46.88
C LYS A 143 49.94 4.13 -48.24
N SER A 144 48.87 4.94 -48.25
CA SER A 144 48.25 5.76 -49.32
C SER A 144 48.77 5.70 -50.77
N VAL A 145 47.84 5.78 -51.74
CA VAL A 145 47.78 6.78 -52.83
C VAL A 145 46.35 6.80 -53.43
N ASP A 146 46.01 7.85 -54.18
CA ASP A 146 44.65 8.39 -54.39
C ASP A 146 44.09 8.23 -55.84
N GLU A 147 42.84 8.70 -56.06
CA GLU A 147 42.24 9.18 -57.34
C GLU A 147 41.98 8.14 -58.48
N GLU A 148 41.03 8.29 -59.44
CA GLU A 148 40.03 9.34 -59.77
C GLU A 148 38.80 8.81 -60.60
N VAL A 149 38.05 9.70 -61.29
CA VAL A 149 37.14 9.51 -62.47
C VAL A 149 35.61 9.36 -62.27
N VAL A 150 34.98 10.51 -61.98
CA VAL A 150 33.93 11.23 -62.78
C VAL A 150 32.87 10.46 -63.64
N VAL A 151 31.61 10.52 -63.17
CA VAL A 151 30.31 10.93 -63.81
C VAL A 151 30.06 10.84 -65.33
N ALA A 152 29.00 10.10 -65.73
CA ALA A 152 27.84 10.48 -66.61
C ALA A 152 26.94 9.23 -66.81
N GLU A 153 25.69 9.12 -66.34
CA GLU A 153 24.42 9.87 -66.57
C GLU A 153 23.52 9.23 -67.67
N GLU A 154 22.50 8.46 -67.24
CA GLU A 154 21.07 8.54 -67.64
C GLU A 154 20.23 7.34 -67.12
N GLY A 155 18.94 7.53 -66.81
CA GLY A 155 17.91 6.51 -67.07
C GLY A 155 17.27 5.68 -65.93
N ILE A 156 16.15 6.19 -65.37
CA ILE A 156 14.92 5.42 -64.98
C ILE A 156 14.93 4.52 -63.70
N ARG A 157 14.54 5.17 -62.58
CA ARG A 157 13.55 4.75 -61.56
C ARG A 157 13.73 3.50 -60.65
N GLU A 158 14.08 3.80 -59.40
CA GLU A 158 13.25 3.54 -58.20
C GLU A 158 12.75 2.11 -57.88
N LYS A 159 13.50 1.36 -57.06
CA LYS A 159 13.23 1.22 -55.60
C LYS A 159 14.11 0.19 -54.89
N ILE A 160 14.89 0.69 -53.92
CA ILE A 160 15.13 0.19 -52.55
C ILE A 160 16.36 0.96 -52.04
N GLY A 161 16.14 1.86 -51.07
CA GLY A 161 17.20 2.75 -50.59
C GLY A 161 18.07 2.08 -49.53
N SER A 162 19.35 1.88 -49.86
CA SER A 162 20.39 1.72 -48.84
C SER A 162 20.56 3.04 -48.09
N VAL A 163 20.56 3.00 -46.76
CA VAL A 163 20.91 4.17 -45.93
C VAL A 163 22.31 3.96 -45.39
N GLN A 164 23.29 4.60 -46.03
CA GLN A 164 24.65 4.70 -45.48
C GLN A 164 24.61 5.48 -44.16
N LEU A 165 25.44 5.06 -43.21
CA LEU A 165 25.77 5.85 -42.02
C LEU A 165 26.97 6.74 -42.36
N THR A 166 26.67 7.88 -42.99
CA THR A 166 27.61 8.99 -43.19
C THR A 166 27.25 10.18 -42.30
N ASP A 167 28.25 11.03 -42.02
CA ASP A 167 28.25 12.06 -40.99
C ASP A 167 27.21 13.16 -41.19
N SER A 168 26.74 13.76 -40.06
CA SER A 168 26.05 15.08 -39.92
C SER A 168 25.05 15.17 -38.75
N LYS A 169 24.70 14.07 -38.07
CA LYS A 169 23.44 13.96 -37.30
C LYS A 169 23.34 14.68 -35.93
N HIS A 170 24.39 15.37 -35.46
CA HIS A 170 24.40 16.03 -34.14
C HIS A 170 24.58 17.56 -34.17
N SER A 171 24.61 18.20 -35.34
CA SER A 171 24.90 19.66 -35.47
C SER A 171 23.95 20.61 -34.71
N PHE A 172 22.76 20.16 -34.32
CA PHE A 172 21.79 20.91 -33.51
C PHE A 172 21.82 20.57 -32.00
N LEU A 173 22.71 19.66 -31.56
CA LEU A 173 22.87 19.22 -30.17
C LEU A 173 24.27 19.58 -29.65
N SER A 174 24.58 20.88 -29.63
CA SER A 174 25.90 21.43 -29.27
C SER A 174 26.20 21.53 -27.77
N SER A 175 25.33 21.05 -26.88
CA SER A 175 25.55 21.11 -25.43
C SER A 175 25.17 19.80 -24.74
N ASP A 176 25.90 19.46 -23.67
CA ASP A 176 25.62 18.28 -22.83
C ASP A 176 24.20 18.28 -22.26
N GLY A 177 23.65 19.45 -21.93
CA GLY A 177 22.26 19.60 -21.50
C GLY A 177 21.26 19.22 -22.59
N SER A 178 21.59 19.46 -23.85
CA SER A 178 20.79 19.00 -25.01
C SER A 178 21.01 17.52 -25.30
N LEU A 179 22.25 17.03 -25.21
CA LEU A 179 22.62 15.62 -25.49
C LEU A 179 21.97 14.67 -24.48
N THR A 180 22.09 14.95 -23.18
CA THR A 180 21.44 14.19 -22.10
C THR A 180 19.92 14.04 -22.31
N VAL A 181 19.24 15.07 -22.83
CA VAL A 181 17.79 15.04 -23.08
C VAL A 181 17.41 14.41 -24.43
N HIS A 182 18.21 14.57 -25.49
CA HIS A 182 17.78 14.27 -26.87
C HIS A 182 18.58 13.20 -27.63
N ALA A 183 19.82 12.89 -27.23
CA ALA A 183 20.57 11.80 -27.87
C ALA A 183 19.88 10.45 -27.67
N GLY A 184 19.99 9.56 -28.67
CA GLY A 184 19.27 8.28 -28.77
C GLY A 184 17.75 8.38 -29.04
N GLU A 185 17.09 9.48 -28.67
CA GLU A 185 15.62 9.57 -28.67
C GLU A 185 15.01 10.13 -29.95
N ARG A 186 15.71 11.04 -30.66
CA ARG A 186 15.18 11.69 -31.88
C ARG A 186 15.34 10.88 -33.18
N LEU A 187 16.05 9.75 -33.14
CA LEU A 187 16.33 8.96 -34.34
C LEU A 187 15.18 8.00 -34.63
N GLY A 188 14.27 8.41 -35.53
CA GLY A 188 13.12 7.65 -36.03
C GLY A 188 13.48 6.41 -36.85
N ARG A 189 14.27 5.49 -36.27
CA ARG A 189 14.43 4.12 -36.75
C ARG A 189 13.16 3.36 -36.33
N GLY A 190 12.47 2.74 -37.29
CA GLY A 190 11.16 2.09 -37.09
C GLY A 190 11.17 0.80 -36.25
N ILE A 191 11.81 0.83 -35.09
CA ILE A 191 12.08 -0.33 -34.23
C ILE A 191 10.88 -0.65 -33.31
N VAL A 192 10.06 0.34 -32.95
CA VAL A 192 8.77 0.11 -32.26
C VAL A 192 7.67 1.12 -32.61
N THR A 193 7.89 2.43 -32.44
CA THR A 193 6.82 3.46 -32.45
C THR A 193 7.36 4.88 -32.68
N ASP A 194 6.55 5.76 -33.27
CA ASP A 194 6.78 7.22 -33.37
C ASP A 194 6.53 7.97 -32.02
N ALA A 195 6.99 7.40 -30.91
CA ALA A 195 6.72 7.91 -29.56
C ALA A 195 7.81 8.88 -29.07
N ILE A 196 7.41 10.00 -28.47
CA ILE A 196 8.31 11.03 -27.91
C ILE A 196 9.18 10.49 -26.76
N THR A 197 8.70 9.46 -26.05
CA THR A 197 9.44 8.79 -24.96
C THR A 197 9.79 7.37 -25.40
N THR A 198 11.04 6.97 -25.19
CA THR A 198 11.54 5.63 -25.49
C THR A 198 10.64 4.55 -24.87
N PRO A 199 10.03 3.65 -25.66
CA PRO A 199 9.22 2.56 -25.14
C PRO A 199 10.09 1.51 -24.44
N VAL A 200 9.55 0.88 -23.40
CA VAL A 200 10.24 -0.19 -22.66
C VAL A 200 9.92 -1.54 -23.30
N VAL A 201 10.88 -2.12 -24.01
CA VAL A 201 10.67 -3.34 -24.81
C VAL A 201 10.90 -4.58 -23.95
N ASN A 202 9.87 -4.92 -23.16
CA ASN A 202 9.87 -6.08 -22.28
C ASN A 202 9.67 -7.41 -23.06
N THR A 203 10.73 -7.92 -23.69
CA THR A 203 10.78 -9.30 -24.22
C THR A 203 12.15 -9.95 -24.01
N SER A 204 12.16 -11.29 -23.90
CA SER A 204 13.39 -12.10 -23.92
C SER A 204 13.81 -12.50 -25.34
N ALA A 205 12.88 -12.56 -26.29
CA ALA A 205 13.12 -13.05 -27.65
C ALA A 205 12.32 -12.27 -28.69
N TYR A 206 12.83 -12.25 -29.92
CA TYR A 206 12.23 -11.56 -31.06
C TYR A 206 11.93 -12.59 -32.16
N PHE A 207 10.80 -12.43 -32.85
CA PHE A 207 10.36 -13.39 -33.87
C PHE A 207 10.67 -12.88 -35.27
N PHE A 208 11.12 -13.78 -36.13
CA PHE A 208 11.25 -13.58 -37.57
C PHE A 208 10.06 -14.29 -38.25
N LYS A 209 9.46 -13.69 -39.28
CA LYS A 209 8.27 -14.24 -39.96
C LYS A 209 8.65 -15.37 -40.92
N LYS A 210 9.88 -15.37 -41.42
CA LYS A 210 10.44 -16.37 -42.35
C LYS A 210 11.93 -16.60 -42.06
N THR A 211 12.43 -17.79 -42.37
CA THR A 211 13.86 -18.12 -42.25
C THR A 211 14.75 -17.18 -43.07
N ALA A 212 14.27 -16.66 -44.20
CA ALA A 212 14.98 -15.66 -45.00
C ALA A 212 15.30 -14.39 -44.19
N GLU A 213 14.34 -13.86 -43.41
CA GLU A 213 14.53 -12.67 -42.57
C GLU A 213 15.58 -12.93 -41.46
N LEU A 214 15.63 -14.16 -40.93
CA LEU A 214 16.65 -14.58 -39.96
C LEU A 214 18.04 -14.72 -40.61
N ILE A 215 18.13 -15.24 -41.83
CA ILE A 215 19.37 -15.29 -42.61
C ILE A 215 19.86 -13.88 -42.92
N ASP A 216 18.97 -13.00 -43.40
CA ASP A 216 19.28 -11.59 -43.68
C ASP A 216 19.75 -10.85 -42.41
N PHE A 217 19.21 -11.17 -41.24
CA PHE A 217 19.71 -10.63 -39.97
C PHE A 217 21.10 -11.19 -39.61
N LYS A 218 21.31 -12.51 -39.70
CA LYS A 218 22.61 -13.15 -39.38
C LYS A 218 23.73 -12.73 -40.35
N GLU A 219 23.39 -12.50 -41.60
CA GLU A 219 24.29 -12.00 -42.66
C GLU A 219 24.32 -10.46 -42.71
N LYS A 220 23.75 -9.78 -41.70
CA LYS A 220 23.74 -8.31 -41.51
C LYS A 220 23.12 -7.49 -42.66
N ARG A 221 22.36 -8.11 -43.56
CA ARG A 221 21.52 -7.44 -44.58
C ARG A 221 20.28 -6.75 -43.99
N SER A 222 19.85 -7.12 -42.77
CA SER A 222 18.80 -6.43 -42.04
C SER A 222 19.18 -6.15 -40.58
N VAL A 223 18.70 -5.03 -40.05
CA VAL A 223 18.85 -4.66 -38.63
C VAL A 223 17.62 -5.13 -37.86
N SER A 224 17.83 -6.01 -36.89
CA SER A 224 16.80 -6.56 -36.01
C SER A 224 17.42 -6.93 -34.67
N PHE A 225 16.65 -7.58 -33.81
CA PHE A 225 17.11 -8.27 -32.61
C PHE A 225 16.69 -9.74 -32.70
N GLU A 226 17.35 -10.64 -31.98
CA GLU A 226 16.93 -12.05 -31.87
C GLU A 226 16.61 -12.46 -30.43
N TYR A 227 17.42 -12.01 -29.47
CA TYR A 227 17.35 -12.44 -28.08
C TYR A 227 17.86 -11.32 -27.17
N GLY A 228 17.14 -11.01 -26.09
CA GLY A 228 17.36 -9.81 -25.27
C GLY A 228 18.72 -9.73 -24.57
N ARG A 229 19.47 -10.84 -24.49
CA ARG A 229 20.86 -10.85 -24.01
C ARG A 229 21.85 -10.21 -24.99
N TYR A 230 21.53 -10.20 -26.29
CA TYR A 230 22.42 -9.68 -27.34
C TYR A 230 22.04 -8.27 -27.80
N GLY A 231 21.13 -7.62 -27.08
CA GLY A 231 20.64 -6.27 -27.36
C GLY A 231 19.13 -6.15 -27.15
N ASN A 232 18.69 -4.93 -26.83
CA ASN A 232 17.28 -4.56 -26.68
C ASN A 232 17.10 -3.10 -27.13
N PRO A 233 16.00 -2.72 -27.81
CA PRO A 233 15.77 -1.35 -28.25
C PRO A 233 15.91 -0.29 -27.14
N THR A 234 15.48 -0.61 -25.91
CA THR A 234 15.56 0.30 -24.77
C THR A 234 16.99 0.41 -24.20
N THR A 235 17.82 -0.63 -24.32
CA THR A 235 19.25 -0.54 -23.91
C THR A 235 20.07 0.21 -24.95
N VAL A 236 19.81 -0.01 -26.25
CA VAL A 236 20.51 0.67 -27.35
C VAL A 236 20.32 2.19 -27.28
N VAL A 237 19.12 2.69 -26.94
CA VAL A 237 18.90 4.14 -26.75
C VAL A 237 19.68 4.71 -25.57
N LEU A 238 19.92 3.92 -24.51
CA LEU A 238 20.78 4.33 -23.40
C LEU A 238 22.26 4.34 -23.82
N GLU A 239 22.70 3.31 -24.55
CA GLU A 239 24.06 3.23 -25.11
C GLU A 239 24.35 4.42 -26.04
N GLU A 240 23.45 4.74 -26.98
CA GLU A 240 23.60 5.91 -27.86
C GLU A 240 23.60 7.24 -27.10
N LYS A 241 22.79 7.36 -26.03
CA LYS A 241 22.73 8.58 -25.21
C LYS A 241 23.99 8.79 -24.38
N ILE A 242 24.62 7.73 -23.87
CA ILE A 242 25.90 7.78 -23.15
C ILE A 242 27.05 8.01 -24.13
N SER A 243 27.09 7.29 -25.26
CA SER A 243 28.08 7.48 -26.32
C SER A 243 28.15 8.93 -26.80
N ALA A 244 26.98 9.53 -27.08
CA ALA A 244 26.90 10.92 -27.51
C ALA A 244 27.28 11.93 -26.42
N LEU A 245 27.37 11.53 -25.15
CA LEU A 245 27.76 12.39 -24.03
C LEU A 245 29.26 12.29 -23.71
N GLU A 246 29.85 11.10 -23.79
CA GLU A 246 31.31 10.88 -23.68
C GLU A 246 32.07 11.27 -24.96
N GLY A 247 31.41 11.28 -26.11
CA GLY A 247 32.07 11.35 -27.43
C GLY A 247 32.56 9.99 -27.94
N ALA A 248 32.02 8.89 -27.41
CA ALA A 248 32.45 7.52 -27.70
C ALA A 248 31.74 6.93 -28.94
N GLU A 249 32.50 6.27 -29.83
CA GLU A 249 31.94 5.53 -30.98
C GLU A 249 30.91 4.47 -30.58
N SER A 250 31.12 3.81 -29.43
CA SER A 250 30.19 2.83 -28.90
C SER A 250 30.19 2.80 -27.38
N THR A 251 29.03 2.43 -26.82
CA THR A 251 28.84 2.16 -25.40
C THR A 251 28.23 0.77 -25.22
N LEU A 252 28.58 0.09 -24.13
CA LEU A 252 27.96 -1.16 -23.70
C LEU A 252 27.41 -1.01 -22.27
N VAL A 253 26.13 -1.30 -22.06
CA VAL A 253 25.51 -1.24 -20.72
C VAL A 253 25.36 -2.62 -20.06
N MET A 254 25.67 -2.68 -18.75
CA MET A 254 25.72 -3.91 -17.96
C MET A 254 24.99 -3.77 -16.62
N ALA A 255 24.75 -4.91 -15.96
CA ALA A 255 23.99 -5.00 -14.71
C ALA A 255 24.58 -4.23 -13.51
N SER A 256 25.87 -3.87 -13.52
CA SER A 256 26.52 -3.06 -12.48
C SER A 256 27.86 -2.51 -12.95
N GLY A 257 28.42 -1.50 -12.25
CA GLY A 257 29.80 -1.02 -12.49
C GLY A 257 30.83 -2.14 -12.37
N MET A 258 30.73 -2.97 -11.32
CA MET A 258 31.59 -4.16 -11.17
C MET A 258 31.46 -5.14 -12.34
N CYS A 259 30.26 -5.30 -12.93
CA CYS A 259 30.09 -6.11 -14.13
C CYS A 259 30.81 -5.50 -15.34
N ALA A 260 30.79 -4.17 -15.50
CA ALA A 260 31.54 -3.48 -16.54
C ALA A 260 33.05 -3.71 -16.39
N SER A 261 33.63 -3.41 -15.22
CA SER A 261 35.07 -3.58 -14.98
C SER A 261 35.53 -5.04 -15.12
N THR A 262 34.79 -6.00 -14.55
CA THR A 262 35.19 -7.42 -14.59
C THR A 262 35.11 -8.01 -16.00
N VAL A 263 34.05 -7.72 -16.76
CA VAL A 263 33.91 -8.21 -18.15
C VAL A 263 34.91 -7.50 -19.08
N MET A 264 35.24 -6.22 -18.85
CA MET A 264 36.30 -5.53 -19.59
C MET A 264 37.67 -6.19 -19.37
N LEU A 265 38.07 -6.37 -18.12
CA LEU A 265 39.38 -6.95 -17.77
C LEU A 265 39.53 -8.37 -18.34
N LEU A 266 38.49 -9.19 -18.24
CA LEU A 266 38.48 -10.56 -18.80
C LEU A 266 38.41 -10.62 -20.34
N ALA A 267 37.98 -9.54 -21.01
CA ALA A 267 37.93 -9.48 -22.48
C ALA A 267 39.24 -8.98 -23.11
N LEU A 268 39.90 -8.02 -22.46
CA LEU A 268 41.05 -7.30 -23.04
C LEU A 268 42.41 -7.75 -22.52
N VAL A 269 42.47 -8.31 -21.30
CA VAL A 269 43.75 -8.76 -20.72
C VAL A 269 43.90 -10.26 -20.99
N PRO A 270 44.88 -10.69 -21.82
CA PRO A 270 45.09 -12.10 -22.13
C PRO A 270 45.63 -12.86 -20.92
N ALA A 271 45.46 -14.18 -20.90
CA ALA A 271 46.15 -15.04 -19.92
C ALA A 271 47.68 -14.87 -20.04
N GLY A 272 48.37 -14.69 -18.91
CA GLY A 272 49.79 -14.28 -18.87
C GLY A 272 50.02 -12.77 -19.05
N GLY A 273 48.95 -11.97 -19.21
CA GLY A 273 49.02 -10.51 -19.30
C GLY A 273 49.37 -9.83 -17.98
N HIS A 274 49.60 -8.51 -18.04
CA HIS A 274 49.93 -7.68 -16.90
C HIS A 274 49.06 -6.42 -16.86
N ILE A 275 48.61 -6.02 -15.67
CA ILE A 275 47.82 -4.80 -15.44
C ILE A 275 48.62 -3.86 -14.53
N VAL A 276 48.59 -2.55 -14.81
CA VAL A 276 49.03 -1.53 -13.84
C VAL A 276 47.80 -0.80 -13.31
N THR A 277 47.74 -0.58 -12.01
CA THR A 277 46.64 0.14 -11.36
C THR A 277 47.13 0.98 -10.18
N THR A 278 46.26 1.81 -9.61
CA THR A 278 46.61 2.77 -8.57
C THR A 278 46.21 2.29 -7.16
N THR A 279 46.87 2.83 -6.13
CA THR A 279 46.55 2.52 -4.72
C THR A 279 45.09 2.80 -4.37
N ASP A 280 44.57 3.92 -4.89
CA ASP A 280 43.29 4.53 -4.52
C ASP A 280 42.13 4.07 -5.43
N CYS A 281 42.28 2.87 -6.02
CA CYS A 281 41.25 2.20 -6.82
C CYS A 281 40.22 1.49 -5.92
N TYR A 282 38.94 1.57 -6.30
CA TYR A 282 37.80 1.03 -5.59
C TYR A 282 38.03 -0.42 -5.18
N ARG A 283 37.98 -0.64 -3.86
CA ARG A 283 38.46 -1.84 -3.17
C ARG A 283 37.98 -3.16 -3.79
N LYS A 284 36.75 -3.23 -4.34
CA LYS A 284 36.25 -4.48 -4.96
C LYS A 284 36.79 -4.72 -6.38
N THR A 285 37.08 -3.69 -7.16
CA THR A 285 37.81 -3.81 -8.44
C THR A 285 39.27 -4.18 -8.16
N ARG A 286 39.90 -3.51 -7.19
CA ARG A 286 41.26 -3.82 -6.76
C ARG A 286 41.40 -5.25 -6.24
N ILE A 287 40.49 -5.74 -5.39
CA ILE A 287 40.44 -7.14 -4.94
C ILE A 287 40.28 -8.13 -6.09
N PHE A 288 39.52 -7.81 -7.14
CA PHE A 288 39.42 -8.67 -8.33
C PHE A 288 40.76 -8.75 -9.07
N MET A 289 41.44 -7.62 -9.22
CA MET A 289 42.76 -7.56 -9.85
C MET A 289 43.83 -8.28 -9.01
N GLU A 290 43.92 -8.05 -7.71
CA GLU A 290 44.97 -8.64 -6.85
C GLU A 290 44.69 -10.11 -6.47
N ASN A 291 43.44 -10.52 -6.24
CA ASN A 291 43.11 -11.81 -5.64
C ASN A 291 42.37 -12.81 -6.55
N PHE A 292 41.90 -12.37 -7.73
CA PHE A 292 41.21 -13.26 -8.69
C PHE A 292 42.02 -13.43 -9.98
N LEU A 293 42.45 -12.34 -10.62
CA LEU A 293 43.16 -12.41 -11.91
C LEU A 293 44.49 -13.21 -11.89
N PRO A 294 45.30 -13.24 -10.81
CA PRO A 294 46.48 -14.11 -10.73
C PRO A 294 46.17 -15.60 -10.77
N LYS A 295 44.95 -16.02 -10.42
CA LYS A 295 44.48 -17.41 -10.56
C LYS A 295 44.23 -17.79 -12.04
N LEU A 296 44.18 -16.80 -12.93
CA LEU A 296 44.13 -16.94 -14.39
C LEU A 296 45.51 -16.63 -15.03
N GLY A 297 46.57 -16.50 -14.22
CA GLY A 297 47.92 -16.16 -14.68
C GLY A 297 48.10 -14.69 -15.10
N ILE A 298 47.15 -13.80 -14.79
CA ILE A 298 47.27 -12.36 -15.07
C ILE A 298 47.90 -11.67 -13.85
N THR A 299 48.99 -10.95 -14.07
CA THR A 299 49.77 -10.28 -13.00
C THR A 299 49.40 -8.80 -12.88
N VAL A 300 49.66 -8.20 -11.73
CA VAL A 300 49.25 -6.81 -11.43
C VAL A 300 50.36 -6.08 -10.66
N THR A 301 50.68 -4.86 -11.09
CA THR A 301 51.49 -3.89 -10.33
C THR A 301 50.58 -2.77 -9.83
N VAL A 302 50.82 -2.31 -8.60
CA VAL A 302 50.09 -1.18 -7.99
C VAL A 302 51.06 -0.03 -7.69
N ILE A 303 50.72 1.17 -8.16
CA ILE A 303 51.51 2.41 -7.99
C ILE A 303 50.68 3.49 -7.28
N ASP A 304 51.31 4.58 -6.82
CA ASP A 304 50.57 5.76 -6.35
C ASP A 304 49.95 6.52 -7.55
N PRO A 305 48.75 7.12 -7.43
CA PRO A 305 48.12 7.95 -8.47
C PRO A 305 48.99 9.04 -9.11
N ALA A 306 50.00 9.56 -8.41
CA ALA A 306 50.93 10.57 -8.91
C ALA A 306 52.33 10.01 -9.26
N ASP A 307 52.58 8.71 -9.05
CA ASP A 307 53.87 8.09 -9.36
C ASP A 307 54.02 7.74 -10.84
N ILE A 308 54.18 8.78 -11.66
CA ILE A 308 54.46 8.67 -13.09
C ILE A 308 55.77 7.91 -13.35
N ALA A 309 56.76 7.99 -12.46
CA ALA A 309 58.01 7.25 -12.58
C ALA A 309 57.81 5.74 -12.35
N GLY A 310 56.96 5.35 -11.40
CA GLY A 310 56.49 3.98 -11.20
C GLY A 310 55.69 3.45 -12.38
N LEU A 311 54.84 4.28 -13.01
CA LEU A 311 54.17 3.91 -14.26
C LEU A 311 55.18 3.66 -15.38
N GLU A 312 56.12 4.58 -15.62
CA GLU A 312 57.17 4.41 -16.62
C GLU A 312 58.00 3.15 -16.36
N ALA A 313 58.41 2.90 -15.11
CA ALA A 313 59.12 1.69 -14.72
C ALA A 313 58.30 0.43 -15.04
N ALA A 314 57.02 0.38 -14.66
CA ALA A 314 56.16 -0.79 -14.89
C ALA A 314 55.92 -1.08 -16.38
N VAL A 315 55.74 -0.05 -17.23
CA VAL A 315 55.59 -0.23 -18.69
C VAL A 315 56.93 -0.46 -19.42
N ASN A 316 58.06 -0.30 -18.73
CA ASN A 316 59.40 -0.62 -19.23
C ASN A 316 59.85 -2.04 -18.81
N GLU A 317 59.48 -2.50 -17.62
CA GLU A 317 59.78 -3.84 -17.09
C GLU A 317 58.81 -4.90 -17.63
N PHE A 318 57.51 -4.60 -17.64
CA PHE A 318 56.46 -5.54 -18.03
C PHE A 318 55.80 -5.18 -19.36
N LYS A 319 55.33 -6.19 -20.09
CA LYS A 319 54.41 -5.98 -21.23
C LYS A 319 53.00 -5.70 -20.73
N VAL A 320 52.79 -4.51 -20.16
CA VAL A 320 51.51 -4.08 -19.59
C VAL A 320 50.45 -4.07 -20.70
N SER A 321 49.37 -4.82 -20.48
CA SER A 321 48.26 -4.98 -21.42
C SER A 321 47.23 -3.87 -21.26
N LEU A 322 46.97 -3.46 -20.00
CA LEU A 322 46.01 -2.41 -19.66
C LEU A 322 46.43 -1.67 -18.39
N PHE A 323 46.29 -0.35 -18.38
CA PHE A 323 46.34 0.52 -17.21
C PHE A 323 44.91 0.85 -16.74
N PHE A 324 44.63 0.77 -15.44
CA PHE A 324 43.31 1.05 -14.86
C PHE A 324 43.39 1.95 -13.62
N THR A 325 42.69 3.09 -13.63
CA THR A 325 42.54 3.96 -12.45
C THR A 325 41.18 4.65 -12.39
N GLU A 326 40.77 5.07 -11.21
CA GLU A 326 39.76 6.12 -11.03
C GLU A 326 40.41 7.51 -11.20
N SER A 327 39.62 8.49 -11.66
CA SER A 327 39.95 9.92 -11.58
C SER A 327 38.67 10.75 -11.54
N PRO A 328 38.41 11.54 -10.47
CA PRO A 328 39.05 11.49 -9.15
C PRO A 328 39.00 10.12 -8.46
N THR A 329 39.99 9.82 -7.61
CA THR A 329 40.10 8.55 -6.86
C THR A 329 39.18 8.45 -5.62
N ASN A 330 39.09 7.27 -5.01
CA ASN A 330 38.16 6.99 -3.92
C ASN A 330 38.89 6.39 -2.69
N PRO A 331 38.87 7.02 -1.49
CA PRO A 331 38.06 8.18 -1.10
C PRO A 331 38.74 9.56 -1.27
N PHE A 332 40.03 9.60 -1.61
CA PHE A 332 40.85 10.83 -1.50
C PHE A 332 40.66 11.85 -2.62
N LEU A 333 39.84 11.56 -3.64
CA LEU A 333 39.55 12.44 -4.77
C LEU A 333 40.79 12.93 -5.55
N ARG A 334 41.91 12.20 -5.51
CA ARG A 334 43.13 12.57 -6.24
C ARG A 334 42.90 12.48 -7.75
N CYS A 335 43.50 13.38 -8.51
CA CYS A 335 43.37 13.42 -9.96
C CYS A 335 44.61 12.84 -10.63
N VAL A 336 44.42 11.96 -11.62
CA VAL A 336 45.51 11.44 -12.47
C VAL A 336 45.60 12.28 -13.73
N ASP A 337 46.82 12.59 -14.22
CA ASP A 337 47.01 13.35 -15.46
C ASP A 337 46.79 12.41 -16.67
N ILE A 338 45.57 12.40 -17.20
CA ILE A 338 45.11 11.40 -18.17
C ILE A 338 45.87 11.52 -19.50
N GLU A 339 46.21 12.75 -19.91
CA GLU A 339 46.94 13.04 -21.14
C GLU A 339 48.37 12.46 -21.06
N LEU A 340 49.09 12.74 -19.97
CA LEU A 340 50.44 12.23 -19.73
C LEU A 340 50.46 10.69 -19.59
N VAL A 341 49.52 10.12 -18.82
CA VAL A 341 49.41 8.66 -18.64
C VAL A 341 49.12 7.95 -19.97
N SER A 342 48.26 8.52 -20.82
CA SER A 342 47.98 7.97 -22.15
C SER A 342 49.20 8.08 -23.06
N GLU A 343 49.93 9.20 -23.07
CA GLU A 343 51.16 9.34 -23.86
C GLU A 343 52.21 8.27 -23.47
N ILE A 344 52.37 7.99 -22.18
CA ILE A 344 53.30 6.96 -21.66
C ILE A 344 52.83 5.54 -22.04
N CYS A 345 51.55 5.22 -21.85
CA CYS A 345 51.01 3.89 -22.14
C CYS A 345 50.99 3.59 -23.65
N HIS A 346 50.61 4.56 -24.48
CA HIS A 346 50.54 4.40 -25.94
C HIS A 346 51.92 4.21 -26.58
N LYS A 347 52.99 4.84 -26.04
CA LYS A 347 54.39 4.56 -26.44
C LYS A 347 54.80 3.09 -26.26
N ARG A 348 54.11 2.33 -25.40
CA ARG A 348 54.33 0.90 -25.14
C ARG A 348 53.24 -0.02 -25.70
N GLY A 349 52.18 0.54 -26.29
CA GLY A 349 51.04 -0.21 -26.80
C GLY A 349 50.10 -0.74 -25.70
N THR A 350 50.12 -0.12 -24.52
CA THR A 350 49.25 -0.42 -23.37
C THR A 350 47.95 0.37 -23.50
N LEU A 351 46.81 -0.29 -23.29
CA LEU A 351 45.50 0.39 -23.27
C LEU A 351 45.28 1.18 -21.97
N VAL A 352 44.70 2.37 -22.04
CA VAL A 352 44.32 3.16 -20.87
C VAL A 352 42.81 3.10 -20.63
N CYS A 353 42.42 2.65 -19.43
CA CYS A 353 41.05 2.70 -18.96
C CYS A 353 40.92 3.58 -17.71
N ILE A 354 40.02 4.56 -17.78
CA ILE A 354 39.68 5.45 -16.66
C ILE A 354 38.27 5.11 -16.17
N ASP A 355 38.10 4.87 -14.87
CA ASP A 355 36.76 4.92 -14.27
C ASP A 355 36.43 6.38 -13.93
N GLY A 356 35.51 6.95 -14.71
CA GLY A 356 35.08 8.34 -14.63
C GLY A 356 33.94 8.58 -13.65
N THR A 357 33.57 7.59 -12.81
CA THR A 357 32.36 7.64 -11.98
C THR A 357 32.28 8.85 -11.06
N PHE A 358 33.41 9.30 -10.50
CA PHE A 358 33.46 10.48 -9.62
C PHE A 358 33.43 11.81 -10.39
N ALA A 359 34.11 11.88 -11.53
CA ALA A 359 34.08 13.07 -12.38
C ALA A 359 32.72 13.28 -13.03
N THR A 360 32.05 12.19 -13.42
CA THR A 360 30.90 12.14 -14.34
C THR A 360 31.25 12.51 -15.78
N PRO A 361 30.50 12.00 -16.78
CA PRO A 361 30.65 12.38 -18.20
C PRO A 361 30.32 13.86 -18.49
N LEU A 362 30.11 14.71 -17.48
CA LEU A 362 29.87 16.15 -17.62
C LEU A 362 31.07 16.99 -17.17
N ASN A 363 31.72 16.61 -16.06
CA ASN A 363 32.86 17.40 -15.58
C ASN A 363 34.17 17.00 -16.25
N GLN A 364 34.32 15.76 -16.71
CA GLN A 364 35.53 15.28 -17.39
C GLN A 364 35.13 14.37 -18.56
N LYS A 365 35.85 14.50 -19.69
CA LYS A 365 35.68 13.68 -20.90
C LYS A 365 36.95 12.86 -21.08
N ALA A 366 37.11 11.76 -20.34
CA ALA A 366 38.40 11.07 -20.27
C ALA A 366 38.87 10.49 -21.63
N LEU A 367 37.94 10.13 -22.53
CA LEU A 367 38.29 9.77 -23.92
C LEU A 367 38.92 10.94 -24.70
N ALA A 368 38.41 12.16 -24.52
CA ALA A 368 38.94 13.36 -25.17
C ALA A 368 40.30 13.81 -24.58
N LEU A 369 40.68 13.28 -23.42
CA LEU A 369 42.00 13.43 -22.79
C LEU A 369 42.96 12.28 -23.12
N GLY A 370 42.60 11.38 -24.05
CA GLY A 370 43.48 10.34 -24.58
C GLY A 370 43.23 8.91 -24.07
N ALA A 371 42.29 8.68 -23.15
CA ALA A 371 41.97 7.31 -22.71
C ALA A 371 41.32 6.47 -23.82
N ASP A 372 41.67 5.19 -23.92
CA ASP A 372 41.06 4.25 -24.88
C ASP A 372 39.62 3.86 -24.49
N LEU A 373 39.37 3.79 -23.18
CA LEU A 373 38.12 3.33 -22.58
C LEU A 373 37.76 4.13 -21.32
N VAL A 374 36.47 4.39 -21.14
CA VAL A 374 35.91 4.96 -19.90
C VAL A 374 34.85 4.03 -19.34
N VAL A 375 35.00 3.69 -18.05
CA VAL A 375 34.01 2.95 -17.27
C VAL A 375 33.23 3.93 -16.40
N HIS A 376 31.93 3.69 -16.24
CA HIS A 376 31.12 4.36 -15.21
C HIS A 376 30.24 3.36 -14.48
N SER A 377 30.17 3.47 -13.15
CA SER A 377 29.06 2.94 -12.37
C SER A 377 27.82 3.83 -12.57
N ALA A 378 27.06 3.58 -13.64
CA ALA A 378 25.84 4.30 -14.00
C ALA A 378 24.77 4.37 -12.89
N THR A 379 24.86 3.51 -11.88
CA THR A 379 24.17 3.60 -10.56
C THR A 379 24.30 4.97 -9.88
N LYS A 380 25.45 5.64 -10.02
CA LYS A 380 25.80 6.88 -9.30
C LYS A 380 25.17 8.09 -10.00
N TYR A 381 25.97 9.06 -10.45
CA TYR A 381 25.45 10.30 -11.03
C TYR A 381 24.53 10.09 -12.24
N ILE A 382 24.87 9.19 -13.17
CA ILE A 382 24.13 8.99 -14.44
C ILE A 382 22.65 8.62 -14.17
N GLY A 383 22.40 7.58 -13.37
CA GLY A 383 21.07 7.20 -12.91
C GLY A 383 20.49 8.23 -11.92
N GLY A 384 21.25 8.58 -10.87
CA GLY A 384 21.03 9.79 -10.07
C GLY A 384 19.83 9.83 -9.13
N HIS A 385 19.13 8.72 -8.94
CA HIS A 385 17.92 8.61 -8.11
C HIS A 385 17.98 7.46 -7.10
N ASN A 386 19.17 6.85 -6.91
CA ASN A 386 19.41 5.70 -6.02
C ASN A 386 18.49 4.47 -6.26
N ASP A 387 17.80 4.39 -7.40
CA ASP A 387 16.76 3.40 -7.73
C ASP A 387 17.20 2.31 -8.73
N VAL A 388 18.47 2.31 -9.16
CA VAL A 388 18.94 1.43 -10.24
C VAL A 388 20.39 0.97 -10.06
N LEU A 389 20.65 -0.32 -10.29
CA LEU A 389 22.00 -0.87 -10.45
C LEU A 389 22.33 -1.01 -11.94
N ALA A 390 23.44 -0.39 -12.35
CA ALA A 390 23.97 -0.45 -13.70
C ALA A 390 25.45 -0.03 -13.74
N GLY A 391 26.12 -0.41 -14.83
CA GLY A 391 27.41 0.11 -15.27
C GLY A 391 27.45 0.26 -16.79
N CYS A 392 28.40 1.04 -17.31
CA CYS A 392 28.65 1.14 -18.74
C CYS A 392 30.15 1.26 -19.05
N ILE A 393 30.50 0.89 -20.28
CA ILE A 393 31.85 1.01 -20.85
C ILE A 393 31.72 1.78 -22.17
N CYS A 394 32.53 2.81 -22.35
CA CYS A 394 32.48 3.73 -23.48
C CYS A 394 33.85 3.78 -24.15
N GLY A 395 33.91 3.79 -25.48
CA GLY A 395 35.16 3.95 -26.24
C GLY A 395 35.00 3.60 -27.71
N SER A 396 36.06 3.12 -28.34
CA SER A 396 36.03 2.71 -29.76
C SER A 396 35.10 1.50 -30.00
N LEU A 397 34.45 1.48 -31.16
CA LEU A 397 33.55 0.40 -31.59
C LEU A 397 34.29 -0.95 -31.63
N LYS A 398 35.59 -0.94 -31.93
CA LYS A 398 36.44 -2.14 -31.91
C LYS A 398 36.52 -2.74 -30.50
N LEU A 399 37.08 -2.01 -29.53
CA LEU A 399 37.29 -2.50 -28.17
C LEU A 399 35.95 -2.86 -27.50
N VAL A 400 34.95 -1.98 -27.63
CA VAL A 400 33.62 -2.22 -27.05
C VAL A 400 32.94 -3.45 -27.67
N SER A 401 33.22 -3.80 -28.93
CA SER A 401 32.68 -5.02 -29.55
C SER A 401 33.37 -6.30 -29.05
N GLU A 402 34.67 -6.27 -28.76
CA GLU A 402 35.39 -7.39 -28.15
C GLU A 402 34.82 -7.69 -26.75
N ILE A 403 34.60 -6.65 -25.94
CA ILE A 403 33.95 -6.76 -24.62
C ILE A 403 32.49 -7.23 -24.77
N ARG A 404 31.73 -6.72 -25.76
CA ARG A 404 30.35 -7.12 -26.04
C ARG A 404 30.23 -8.61 -26.39
N ASN A 405 31.21 -9.17 -27.10
CA ASN A 405 31.26 -10.61 -27.40
C ASN A 405 31.39 -11.46 -26.11
N LEU A 406 32.26 -11.07 -25.16
CA LEU A 406 32.37 -11.78 -23.88
C LEU A 406 31.14 -11.56 -22.99
N HIS A 407 30.57 -10.35 -22.99
CA HIS A 407 29.31 -10.03 -22.29
C HIS A 407 28.14 -10.91 -22.73
N HIS A 408 28.02 -11.19 -24.04
CA HIS A 408 27.01 -12.10 -24.59
C HIS A 408 27.14 -13.54 -24.06
N VAL A 409 28.35 -13.97 -23.67
CA VAL A 409 28.63 -15.27 -23.05
C VAL A 409 28.34 -15.23 -21.55
N LEU A 410 28.90 -14.25 -20.82
CA LEU A 410 28.80 -14.14 -19.36
C LEU A 410 27.41 -13.69 -18.87
N GLY A 411 26.62 -13.01 -19.71
CA GLY A 411 25.20 -12.75 -19.48
C GLY A 411 24.85 -11.64 -18.48
N GLY A 412 25.79 -10.75 -18.14
CA GLY A 412 25.61 -9.63 -17.19
C GLY A 412 24.75 -8.47 -17.74
N THR A 413 23.55 -8.77 -18.23
CA THR A 413 22.72 -7.84 -19.03
C THR A 413 21.94 -6.85 -18.16
N LEU A 414 21.80 -5.62 -18.65
CA LEU A 414 20.94 -4.62 -18.02
C LEU A 414 19.47 -4.88 -18.39
N ASN A 415 18.58 -4.83 -17.40
CA ASN A 415 17.13 -4.96 -17.60
C ASN A 415 16.59 -3.73 -18.37
N PRO A 416 15.70 -3.88 -19.38
CA PRO A 416 15.19 -2.73 -20.16
C PRO A 416 14.43 -1.70 -19.31
N ASN A 417 13.81 -2.11 -18.20
CA ASN A 417 13.18 -1.17 -17.25
C ASN A 417 14.24 -0.36 -16.48
N ALA A 418 15.37 -0.99 -16.11
CA ALA A 418 16.50 -0.30 -15.49
C ALA A 418 17.17 0.68 -16.48
N ALA A 419 17.35 0.27 -17.74
CA ALA A 419 17.83 1.17 -18.79
C ALA A 419 16.90 2.40 -18.97
N TYR A 420 15.57 2.19 -18.93
CA TYR A 420 14.59 3.28 -18.97
C TYR A 420 14.68 4.23 -17.76
N LEU A 421 14.88 3.72 -16.54
CA LEU A 421 15.07 4.57 -15.34
C LEU A 421 16.31 5.46 -15.48
N ILE A 422 17.39 4.95 -16.09
CA ILE A 422 18.61 5.73 -16.37
C ILE A 422 18.38 6.73 -17.52
N ILE A 423 17.71 6.34 -18.62
CA ILE A 423 17.32 7.28 -19.70
C ILE A 423 16.53 8.47 -19.13
N ARG A 424 15.60 8.21 -18.20
CA ARG A 424 14.86 9.23 -17.46
C ARG A 424 15.78 10.06 -16.55
N GLY A 425 16.63 9.40 -15.76
CA GLY A 425 17.56 10.04 -14.81
C GLY A 425 18.62 10.93 -15.47
N MET A 426 19.05 10.59 -16.69
CA MET A 426 19.97 11.39 -17.48
C MET A 426 19.40 12.74 -17.87
N LYS A 427 18.07 12.87 -18.06
CA LYS A 427 17.45 14.14 -18.48
C LYS A 427 17.63 15.30 -17.49
N THR A 428 17.90 14.99 -16.22
CA THR A 428 18.23 15.97 -15.18
C THR A 428 19.71 16.00 -14.80
N LEU A 429 20.56 15.18 -15.44
CA LEU A 429 21.97 14.99 -15.07
C LEU A 429 22.75 16.31 -15.04
N HIS A 430 22.59 17.16 -16.06
CA HIS A 430 23.31 18.44 -16.13
C HIS A 430 22.93 19.40 -14.98
N LEU A 431 21.63 19.49 -14.63
CA LEU A 431 21.16 20.30 -13.51
C LEU A 431 21.63 19.73 -12.17
N ARG A 432 21.59 18.39 -12.00
CA ARG A 432 22.03 17.72 -10.78
C ARG A 432 23.53 17.92 -10.55
N VAL A 433 24.37 17.64 -11.54
CA VAL A 433 25.84 17.79 -11.42
C VAL A 433 26.24 19.25 -11.23
N GLN A 434 25.61 20.20 -11.93
CA GLN A 434 25.86 21.63 -11.72
C GLN A 434 25.57 22.05 -10.26
N GLN A 435 24.42 21.66 -9.71
CA GLN A 435 24.07 21.96 -8.32
C GLN A 435 24.97 21.20 -7.33
N GLN A 436 25.33 19.94 -7.62
CA GLN A 436 26.22 19.13 -6.80
C GLN A 436 27.62 19.73 -6.72
N ASN A 437 28.23 20.13 -7.85
CA ASN A 437 29.51 20.85 -7.88
C ASN A 437 29.47 22.12 -7.02
N SER A 438 28.45 22.98 -7.21
CA SER A 438 28.32 24.23 -6.47
C SER A 438 28.10 24.01 -4.96
N THR A 439 27.39 22.95 -4.58
CA THR A 439 27.12 22.62 -3.18
C THR A 439 28.34 21.99 -2.49
N ALA A 440 29.05 21.11 -3.19
CA ALA A 440 30.25 20.45 -2.69
C ALA A 440 31.41 21.44 -2.50
N PHE A 441 31.69 22.30 -3.49
CA PHE A 441 32.70 23.35 -3.37
C PHE A 441 32.48 24.21 -2.13
N ARG A 442 31.25 24.74 -1.95
CA ARG A 442 30.91 25.56 -0.79
C ARG A 442 30.98 24.79 0.54
N MET A 443 30.67 23.50 0.54
CA MET A 443 30.82 22.66 1.73
C MET A 443 32.29 22.45 2.07
N ALA A 444 33.14 22.25 1.06
CA ALA A 444 34.58 22.09 1.23
C ALA A 444 35.23 23.35 1.83
N GLU A 445 34.90 24.55 1.33
CA GLU A 445 35.34 25.83 1.92
C GLU A 445 34.94 25.97 3.41
N ILE A 446 33.70 25.60 3.75
CA ILE A 446 33.17 25.70 5.12
C ILE A 446 33.84 24.69 6.07
N LEU A 447 34.19 23.50 5.56
CA LEU A 447 34.90 22.48 6.33
C LEU A 447 36.38 22.81 6.50
N GLU A 448 37.04 23.33 5.46
CA GLU A 448 38.45 23.75 5.50
C GLU A 448 38.67 24.89 6.50
N ALA A 449 37.72 25.82 6.60
CA ALA A 449 37.73 26.90 7.59
C ALA A 449 37.35 26.47 9.03
N HIS A 450 37.00 25.21 9.27
CA HIS A 450 36.47 24.76 10.57
C HIS A 450 37.57 24.15 11.48
N PRO A 451 37.81 24.71 12.68
CA PRO A 451 38.98 24.38 13.52
C PRO A 451 38.96 23.00 14.22
N LYS A 452 38.10 22.09 13.76
CA LYS A 452 38.08 20.66 14.15
C LYS A 452 38.15 19.71 12.95
N VAL A 453 38.37 20.24 11.75
CA VAL A 453 38.66 19.47 10.54
C VAL A 453 40.18 19.57 10.35
N SER A 454 40.85 18.43 10.24
CA SER A 454 42.32 18.38 10.07
C SER A 454 42.71 18.55 8.61
N HIS A 455 41.98 17.90 7.69
CA HIS A 455 42.17 17.99 6.25
C HIS A 455 40.85 17.86 5.50
N VAL A 456 40.71 18.59 4.39
CA VAL A 456 39.64 18.41 3.39
C VAL A 456 40.26 17.98 2.07
N TYR A 457 39.74 16.89 1.53
CA TYR A 457 40.05 16.38 0.20
C TYR A 457 38.90 16.79 -0.73
N TYR A 458 39.13 17.82 -1.54
CA TYR A 458 38.25 18.22 -2.63
C TYR A 458 39.05 18.91 -3.75
N PRO A 459 39.01 18.43 -5.01
CA PRO A 459 39.87 18.95 -6.09
C PRO A 459 39.68 20.43 -6.42
N GLY A 460 38.55 21.02 -6.01
CA GLY A 460 38.29 22.45 -6.18
C GLY A 460 39.00 23.37 -5.18
N LEU A 461 39.55 22.85 -4.08
CA LEU A 461 40.26 23.66 -3.09
C LEU A 461 41.74 23.86 -3.48
N PRO A 462 42.32 25.06 -3.33
CA PRO A 462 43.75 25.30 -3.58
C PRO A 462 44.72 24.52 -2.66
N SER A 463 44.21 23.96 -1.55
CA SER A 463 44.95 23.08 -0.64
C SER A 463 45.10 21.63 -1.15
N HIS A 464 44.32 21.25 -2.16
CA HIS A 464 44.35 19.91 -2.73
C HIS A 464 45.60 19.73 -3.61
N PRO A 465 46.42 18.67 -3.43
CA PRO A 465 47.70 18.56 -4.13
C PRO A 465 47.58 18.64 -5.65
N GLU A 466 46.56 17.99 -6.22
CA GLU A 466 46.32 17.98 -7.67
C GLU A 466 45.36 19.10 -8.16
N HIS A 467 45.16 20.20 -7.41
CA HIS A 467 44.21 21.28 -7.77
C HIS A 467 44.41 21.85 -9.19
N GLU A 468 45.64 22.28 -9.52
CA GLU A 468 45.95 22.84 -10.85
C GLU A 468 45.95 21.78 -11.97
N LEU A 469 45.97 20.48 -11.64
CA LEU A 469 45.66 19.42 -12.60
C LEU A 469 44.15 19.32 -12.81
N ALA A 470 43.37 19.15 -11.74
CA ALA A 470 41.91 19.07 -11.80
C ALA A 470 41.30 20.24 -12.57
N LYS A 471 41.79 21.46 -12.32
CA LYS A 471 41.40 22.71 -12.96
C LYS A 471 41.79 22.83 -14.44
N ARG A 472 42.80 22.07 -14.91
CA ARG A 472 43.15 21.94 -16.34
C ARG A 472 42.22 20.95 -17.07
N GLN A 473 41.93 19.81 -16.44
CA GLN A 473 41.27 18.67 -17.12
C GLN A 473 39.79 18.48 -16.77
N MET A 474 39.22 19.25 -15.84
CA MET A 474 37.83 19.15 -15.40
C MET A 474 37.10 20.51 -15.47
N THR A 475 35.84 20.50 -15.89
CA THR A 475 34.94 21.67 -15.90
C THR A 475 34.16 21.85 -14.58
N GLY A 476 34.36 20.94 -13.63
CA GLY A 476 33.80 20.95 -12.29
C GLY A 476 34.38 19.84 -11.43
N PHE A 477 34.30 19.95 -10.10
CA PHE A 477 35.08 19.09 -9.19
C PHE A 477 34.27 17.95 -8.53
N GLY A 478 33.06 17.67 -9.04
CA GLY A 478 32.18 16.63 -8.52
C GLY A 478 31.39 17.03 -7.28
N GLY A 479 30.50 16.12 -6.85
CA GLY A 479 29.56 16.31 -5.74
C GLY A 479 29.91 15.58 -4.44
N VAL A 480 31.12 15.04 -4.31
CA VAL A 480 31.63 14.38 -3.09
C VAL A 480 32.68 15.29 -2.46
N VAL A 481 32.68 15.37 -1.12
CA VAL A 481 33.75 15.99 -0.32
C VAL A 481 34.15 14.95 0.72
N SER A 482 35.44 14.65 0.80
CA SER A 482 36.00 13.73 1.80
C SER A 482 36.82 14.56 2.79
N PHE A 483 36.71 14.30 4.09
CA PHE A 483 37.46 15.08 5.10
C PHE A 483 37.70 14.31 6.38
N GLU A 484 38.77 14.71 7.08
CA GLU A 484 39.16 14.17 8.37
C GLU A 484 38.83 15.16 9.50
N ILE A 485 38.40 14.64 10.66
CA ILE A 485 38.23 15.45 11.87
C ILE A 485 39.34 15.21 12.89
N ASP A 486 39.60 16.22 13.72
CA ASP A 486 40.45 16.09 14.91
C ASP A 486 39.71 15.28 15.97
N GLY A 487 39.96 13.96 15.98
CA GLY A 487 39.25 12.98 16.81
C GLY A 487 39.61 11.52 16.49
N ASP A 488 39.20 10.63 17.40
CA ASP A 488 39.28 9.17 17.28
C ASP A 488 38.01 8.56 16.65
N ILE A 489 38.00 7.23 16.45
CA ILE A 489 36.86 6.52 15.85
C ILE A 489 35.54 6.80 16.58
N GLU A 490 35.56 6.90 17.91
CA GLU A 490 34.37 7.24 18.70
C GLU A 490 33.91 8.68 18.43
N THR A 491 34.84 9.64 18.37
CA THR A 491 34.54 11.05 18.04
C THR A 491 33.98 11.18 16.63
N THR A 492 34.47 10.36 15.71
CA THR A 492 34.00 10.27 14.32
C THR A 492 32.60 9.69 14.22
N ILE A 493 32.32 8.56 14.89
CA ILE A 493 30.96 8.01 15.01
C ILE A 493 30.04 9.08 15.62
N LYS A 494 30.42 9.70 16.75
CA LYS A 494 29.63 10.76 17.43
C LYS A 494 29.39 11.98 16.52
N PHE A 495 30.36 12.38 15.70
CA PHE A 495 30.16 13.42 14.69
C PHE A 495 29.15 12.98 13.65
N VAL A 496 29.39 11.84 13.01
CA VAL A 496 28.57 11.25 11.95
C VAL A 496 27.13 11.00 12.43
N ASP A 497 26.91 10.67 13.70
CA ASP A 497 25.61 10.49 14.36
C ASP A 497 24.92 11.78 14.79
N SER A 498 25.67 12.86 15.06
CA SER A 498 25.11 14.17 15.43
C SER A 498 24.47 14.91 14.25
N LEU A 499 24.78 14.51 13.02
CA LEU A 499 24.38 15.25 11.83
C LEU A 499 22.89 15.03 11.51
N LYS A 500 22.14 16.14 11.39
CA LYS A 500 20.67 16.15 11.17
C LYS A 500 20.27 16.34 9.70
N ILE A 501 21.27 16.25 8.84
CA ILE A 501 21.11 16.19 7.40
C ILE A 501 21.45 14.79 6.84
N PRO A 502 22.24 13.86 7.46
CA PRO A 502 22.57 12.45 7.05
C PRO A 502 21.66 11.20 7.17
N TYR A 503 21.82 10.30 6.17
CA TYR A 503 21.62 8.84 6.09
C TYR A 503 23.03 8.24 5.99
N ILE A 504 23.32 7.13 6.68
CA ILE A 504 24.53 6.34 6.41
C ILE A 504 24.26 5.37 5.24
N ALA A 505 25.04 5.43 4.16
CA ALA A 505 25.01 4.46 3.06
C ALA A 505 26.27 4.54 2.17
N PRO A 506 26.71 3.45 1.53
CA PRO A 506 27.87 3.45 0.64
C PRO A 506 27.50 3.91 -0.79
N SER A 507 26.96 5.13 -0.95
CA SER A 507 26.61 5.66 -2.28
C SER A 507 26.70 7.18 -2.41
N PHE A 508 26.64 7.67 -3.65
CA PHE A 508 26.79 9.08 -4.02
C PHE A 508 26.19 9.36 -5.40
N GLY A 509 26.06 10.65 -5.75
CA GLY A 509 25.59 11.13 -7.06
C GLY A 509 24.07 11.24 -7.23
N GLY A 510 23.30 10.83 -6.22
CA GLY A 510 21.85 11.01 -6.14
C GLY A 510 21.40 12.45 -5.88
N CYS A 511 20.09 12.67 -5.91
CA CYS A 511 19.48 13.89 -5.36
C CYS A 511 19.65 13.96 -3.83
N GLU A 512 19.71 12.80 -3.19
CA GLU A 512 20.24 12.63 -1.85
C GLU A 512 21.77 12.69 -1.90
N SER A 513 22.37 13.58 -1.11
CA SER A 513 23.76 13.42 -0.66
C SER A 513 23.76 12.37 0.49
N ILE A 514 24.92 11.80 0.88
CA ILE A 514 24.98 10.58 1.71
C ILE A 514 26.25 10.55 2.59
N VAL A 515 26.23 9.97 3.81
CA VAL A 515 27.46 9.63 4.57
C VAL A 515 27.92 8.19 4.36
N ASP A 516 29.15 8.02 3.93
CA ASP A 516 29.97 6.81 4.09
C ASP A 516 31.02 7.08 5.20
N GLN A 517 31.41 6.05 5.94
CA GLN A 517 32.61 6.03 6.81
C GLN A 517 33.51 4.91 6.26
N PRO A 518 34.48 5.18 5.38
CA PRO A 518 35.18 4.11 4.64
C PRO A 518 35.84 3.07 5.55
N ALA A 519 36.38 3.50 6.70
CA ALA A 519 36.93 2.62 7.74
C ALA A 519 35.94 1.53 8.20
N ILE A 520 34.66 1.89 8.41
CA ILE A 520 33.61 1.01 8.93
C ILE A 520 32.84 0.29 7.81
N MET A 521 32.55 0.97 6.69
CA MET A 521 31.66 0.42 5.66
C MET A 521 32.41 -0.32 4.54
N SER A 522 33.62 0.12 4.19
CA SER A 522 34.37 -0.39 3.04
C SER A 522 35.60 -1.21 3.43
N TYR A 523 36.21 -0.95 4.59
CA TYR A 523 37.49 -1.53 5.01
C TYR A 523 37.45 -2.36 6.30
N TRP A 524 36.26 -2.63 6.87
CA TRP A 524 36.07 -3.37 8.14
C TRP A 524 36.86 -4.67 8.27
N ASP A 525 36.96 -5.46 7.18
CA ASP A 525 37.65 -6.76 7.20
C ASP A 525 39.18 -6.69 7.43
N LEU A 526 39.76 -5.49 7.57
CA LEU A 526 41.21 -5.28 7.69
C LEU A 526 41.62 -4.74 9.09
N PRO A 527 42.69 -5.28 9.69
CA PRO A 527 43.30 -4.72 10.90
C PRO A 527 43.68 -3.24 10.72
N GLN A 528 43.69 -2.47 11.83
CA GLN A 528 44.02 -1.04 11.79
C GLN A 528 45.39 -0.75 11.13
N GLU A 529 46.40 -1.58 11.42
CA GLU A 529 47.73 -1.51 10.79
C GLU A 529 47.68 -1.68 9.25
N GLU A 530 46.69 -2.40 8.72
CA GLU A 530 46.51 -2.54 7.26
C GLU A 530 45.67 -1.41 6.68
N ARG A 531 44.61 -0.97 7.39
CA ARG A 531 43.81 0.21 6.99
C ARG A 531 44.68 1.46 6.85
N LEU A 532 45.64 1.66 7.76
CA LEU A 532 46.64 2.73 7.70
C LEU A 532 47.59 2.63 6.49
N LYS A 533 47.92 1.44 5.98
CA LYS A 533 48.72 1.26 4.74
C LYS A 533 47.97 1.76 3.49
N TYR A 534 46.64 1.82 3.55
CA TYR A 534 45.79 2.42 2.50
C TYR A 534 45.40 3.87 2.81
N GLY A 535 46.03 4.51 3.81
CA GLY A 535 45.69 5.87 4.26
C GLY A 535 44.33 6.00 4.96
N ILE A 536 43.57 4.91 5.13
CA ILE A 536 42.22 4.91 5.71
C ILE A 536 42.32 5.03 7.23
N LYS A 537 42.46 6.27 7.70
CA LYS A 537 42.31 6.63 9.11
C LYS A 537 40.87 6.40 9.58
N ASP A 538 40.70 6.24 10.88
CA ASP A 538 39.38 6.02 11.51
C ASP A 538 38.46 7.26 11.48
N ASN A 539 38.94 8.42 11.01
CA ASN A 539 38.29 9.73 11.15
C ASN A 539 37.70 10.36 9.87
N LEU A 540 37.52 9.59 8.79
CA LEU A 540 37.19 10.03 7.43
C LEU A 540 35.73 9.70 7.00
N PHE A 541 34.93 10.65 6.45
CA PHE A 541 33.49 10.42 6.09
C PHE A 541 32.76 11.50 5.21
N GLY A 542 31.47 11.25 4.85
CA GLY A 542 30.52 12.13 4.06
C GLY A 542 29.19 12.59 4.74
N VAL A 543 28.07 12.96 4.04
CA VAL A 543 26.75 13.48 4.60
C VAL A 543 25.43 13.57 3.70
N MET A 544 24.24 12.95 4.00
CA MET A 544 22.77 13.40 3.86
C MET A 544 21.68 12.18 3.86
N LEU A 545 20.35 12.00 4.25
CA LEU A 545 19.28 12.44 5.27
C LEU A 545 18.12 11.43 5.75
N LEU A 546 18.15 10.76 6.95
CA LEU A 546 16.95 10.00 7.52
C LEU A 546 16.04 10.84 8.47
N SER A 547 14.71 10.96 8.24
CA SER A 547 13.85 11.81 9.14
C SER A 547 12.31 11.68 9.18
N ALA A 548 11.62 10.77 8.47
CA ALA A 548 10.14 10.87 8.31
C ALA A 548 9.25 10.36 9.47
N LEU A 549 9.60 9.25 10.14
CA LEU A 549 8.70 8.55 11.06
C LEU A 549 8.40 9.34 12.36
N LEU A 550 9.43 9.94 12.96
CA LEU A 550 9.32 10.72 14.21
C LEU A 550 8.35 11.90 14.07
N THR A 551 8.35 12.56 12.91
CA THR A 551 7.44 13.66 12.59
C THR A 551 5.97 13.24 12.63
N SER A 552 5.64 12.04 12.15
CA SER A 552 4.26 11.51 12.17
C SER A 552 3.76 11.18 13.59
N VAL A 553 4.63 10.62 14.43
CA VAL A 553 4.31 10.33 15.84
C VAL A 553 4.13 11.64 16.64
N GLY A 554 5.03 12.61 16.44
CA GLY A 554 4.97 13.91 17.13
C GLY A 554 3.70 14.71 16.82
N ILE A 555 3.29 14.78 15.54
CA ILE A 555 2.06 15.46 15.12
C ILE A 555 0.83 14.83 15.75
N ASN A 556 0.71 13.49 15.71
CA ASN A 556 -0.43 12.79 16.28
C ASN A 556 -0.50 12.91 17.81
N LEU A 557 0.63 12.84 18.51
CA LEU A 557 0.67 13.02 19.97
C LEU A 557 0.25 14.45 20.36
N GLY A 558 0.65 15.46 19.59
CA GLY A 558 0.18 16.84 19.73
C GLY A 558 -1.33 17.00 19.52
N LEU A 559 -1.88 16.41 18.45
CA LEU A 559 -3.33 16.41 18.17
C LEU A 559 -4.14 15.68 19.26
N CYS A 560 -3.63 14.55 19.74
CA CYS A 560 -4.20 13.78 20.84
C CYS A 560 -4.29 14.61 22.13
N PHE A 561 -3.20 15.29 22.52
CA PHE A 561 -3.19 16.20 23.66
C PHE A 561 -4.15 17.39 23.48
N LEU A 562 -4.17 18.01 22.29
CA LEU A 562 -5.08 19.09 21.95
C LEU A 562 -6.56 18.67 22.08
N PHE A 563 -6.94 17.51 21.55
CA PHE A 563 -8.31 17.02 21.66
C PHE A 563 -8.71 16.65 23.09
N PHE A 564 -7.81 16.09 23.91
CA PHE A 564 -8.10 15.82 25.32
C PHE A 564 -8.23 17.08 26.19
N THR A 565 -7.37 18.07 26.00
CA THR A 565 -7.50 19.37 26.69
C THR A 565 -8.79 20.09 26.28
N LEU A 566 -9.08 20.15 24.97
CA LEU A 566 -10.30 20.73 24.43
C LEU A 566 -11.56 20.01 24.95
N TYR A 567 -11.59 18.68 24.95
CA TYR A 567 -12.69 17.90 25.54
C TYR A 567 -12.87 18.22 27.03
N SER A 568 -11.77 18.28 27.80
CA SER A 568 -11.80 18.53 29.25
C SER A 568 -12.41 19.90 29.60
N ILE A 569 -12.25 20.89 28.72
CA ILE A 569 -12.84 22.23 28.84
C ILE A 569 -14.27 22.24 28.30
N LEU A 570 -14.50 21.79 27.06
CA LEU A 570 -15.82 21.88 26.41
C LEU A 570 -16.91 21.06 27.11
N ARG A 571 -16.55 19.93 27.75
CA ARG A 571 -17.50 19.11 28.53
C ARG A 571 -18.02 19.80 29.79
N LYS A 572 -17.34 20.85 30.28
CA LYS A 572 -17.75 21.63 31.46
C LYS A 572 -18.67 22.81 31.11
N GLN A 573 -18.85 23.11 29.82
CA GLN A 573 -19.68 24.22 29.36
C GLN A 573 -21.15 23.81 29.31
N PRO A 574 -22.07 24.53 29.97
CA PRO A 574 -23.48 24.12 30.09
C PRO A 574 -24.17 24.02 28.72
N SER A 575 -23.78 24.87 27.76
CA SER A 575 -24.27 24.87 26.38
C SER A 575 -23.92 23.61 25.57
N ASN A 576 -23.01 22.76 26.06
CA ASN A 576 -22.55 21.55 25.37
C ASN A 576 -22.97 20.23 26.08
N VAL A 577 -23.78 20.31 27.14
CA VAL A 577 -24.28 19.12 27.86
C VAL A 577 -25.09 18.21 26.92
N THR A 578 -25.81 18.77 25.96
CA THR A 578 -26.53 18.03 24.90
C THR A 578 -25.61 17.27 23.93
N VAL A 579 -24.31 17.59 23.88
CA VAL A 579 -23.32 16.88 23.04
C VAL A 579 -22.57 15.81 23.85
N TYR A 580 -22.20 16.12 25.09
CA TYR A 580 -21.30 15.28 25.91
C TYR A 580 -21.96 14.47 27.03
N GLY A 581 -23.18 14.83 27.44
CA GLY A 581 -24.00 14.09 28.40
C GLY A 581 -25.42 13.78 27.93
N PRO A 582 -25.72 13.56 26.62
CA PRO A 582 -27.11 13.52 26.16
C PRO A 582 -27.95 12.42 26.81
N ARG A 583 -27.34 11.29 27.18
CA ARG A 583 -28.02 10.25 27.95
C ARG A 583 -28.44 10.76 29.34
N LEU A 584 -27.57 11.47 30.04
CA LEU A 584 -27.85 11.98 31.40
C LEU A 584 -28.98 13.02 31.42
N VAL A 585 -29.17 13.75 30.32
CA VAL A 585 -30.32 14.65 30.12
C VAL A 585 -31.61 13.83 29.94
N LYS A 586 -31.61 12.80 29.08
CA LYS A 586 -32.77 11.91 28.88
C LYS A 586 -33.13 11.14 30.16
N ASP A 587 -32.14 10.69 30.91
CA ASP A 587 -32.30 10.00 32.20
C ASP A 587 -32.75 10.95 33.35
N GLY A 588 -32.89 12.26 33.10
CA GLY A 588 -33.27 13.26 34.11
C GLY A 588 -32.19 13.60 35.15
N LYS A 589 -30.98 13.04 35.01
CA LYS A 589 -29.89 13.08 36.01
C LYS A 589 -28.99 14.34 35.92
N SER A 590 -29.31 15.29 35.06
CA SER A 590 -28.47 16.47 34.77
C SER A 590 -29.29 17.75 34.62
N GLN A 591 -29.38 18.55 35.68
CA GLN A 591 -29.98 19.90 35.63
C GLN A 591 -29.02 20.93 35.00
N GLN A 592 -29.57 21.92 34.30
CA GLN A 592 -28.80 22.99 33.66
C GLN A 592 -28.48 24.12 34.66
N SER A 593 -27.27 24.10 35.25
CA SER A 593 -26.76 25.25 36.02
C SER A 593 -26.16 26.31 35.07
N ASN A 594 -26.83 27.46 34.92
CA ASN A 594 -26.40 28.53 34.00
C ASN A 594 -25.27 29.43 34.53
N GLU A 595 -24.81 29.24 35.77
CA GLU A 595 -23.74 30.06 36.35
C GLU A 595 -22.39 29.86 35.64
N PHE A 596 -21.74 30.98 35.31
CA PHE A 596 -20.39 31.00 34.76
C PHE A 596 -19.36 30.96 35.89
N ASN A 597 -18.41 30.03 35.84
CA ASN A 597 -17.35 29.88 36.84
C ASN A 597 -16.02 29.58 36.12
N LEU A 598 -14.96 30.32 36.48
CA LEU A 598 -13.63 30.24 35.86
C LEU A 598 -12.98 28.86 36.00
N GLU A 599 -13.27 28.09 37.05
CA GLU A 599 -12.81 26.70 37.21
C GLU A 599 -13.32 25.76 36.10
N ARG A 600 -14.37 26.16 35.38
CA ARG A 600 -14.88 25.43 34.20
C ARG A 600 -13.96 25.55 32.98
N LEU A 601 -12.97 26.44 32.99
CA LEU A 601 -11.99 26.61 31.91
C LEU A 601 -10.66 25.87 32.15
N LEU A 602 -10.38 25.40 33.37
CA LEU A 602 -9.18 24.61 33.66
C LEU A 602 -9.35 23.16 33.20
N PRO A 603 -8.40 22.57 32.45
CA PRO A 603 -8.45 21.15 32.08
C PRO A 603 -8.21 20.27 33.31
N THR A 604 -9.04 19.24 33.49
CA THR A 604 -8.99 18.32 34.65
C THR A 604 -9.14 16.86 34.22
N ALA A 605 -8.23 15.98 34.65
CA ALA A 605 -8.23 14.55 34.31
C ALA A 605 -9.33 13.72 35.02
N GLY A 606 -10.06 14.29 35.98
CA GLY A 606 -11.03 13.57 36.83
C GLY A 606 -12.19 12.86 36.11
N TRP A 607 -12.39 13.10 34.81
CA TRP A 607 -13.32 12.31 33.99
C TRP A 607 -12.82 10.87 33.78
N VAL A 608 -11.50 10.65 33.70
CA VAL A 608 -10.88 9.32 33.59
C VAL A 608 -11.19 8.48 34.82
N LYS A 609 -11.10 9.06 36.03
CA LYS A 609 -11.44 8.35 37.27
C LYS A 609 -12.91 7.91 37.28
N ARG A 610 -13.84 8.80 36.95
CA ARG A 610 -15.29 8.48 36.84
C ARG A 610 -15.60 7.46 35.76
N ALA A 611 -14.85 7.44 34.66
CA ALA A 611 -14.96 6.41 33.64
C ALA A 611 -14.40 5.05 34.10
N LEU A 612 -13.54 5.03 35.13
CA LEU A 612 -12.92 3.82 35.69
C LEU A 612 -13.61 3.28 36.95
N GLU A 613 -14.48 4.05 37.61
CA GLU A 613 -15.16 3.68 38.86
C GLU A 613 -16.24 2.56 38.75
N PRO A 614 -17.23 2.58 37.82
CA PRO A 614 -18.38 1.65 37.88
C PRO A 614 -18.05 0.16 37.62
N THR A 615 -18.53 -0.77 38.44
CA THR A 615 -18.21 -2.21 38.28
C THR A 615 -18.78 -2.84 37.00
N ASN A 616 -18.30 -4.04 36.63
CA ASN A 616 -18.82 -4.78 35.46
C ASN A 616 -20.31 -5.14 35.59
N ASP A 617 -20.81 -5.30 36.82
CA ASP A 617 -22.20 -5.67 37.07
C ASP A 617 -23.12 -4.43 37.10
N GLU A 618 -22.65 -3.27 37.58
CA GLU A 618 -23.29 -1.98 37.33
C GLU A 618 -23.34 -1.64 35.82
N ILE A 619 -22.30 -1.99 35.07
CA ILE A 619 -22.27 -1.86 33.61
C ILE A 619 -23.35 -2.76 33.00
N LEU A 620 -23.50 -4.01 33.46
CA LEU A 620 -24.54 -4.91 32.98
C LEU A 620 -25.96 -4.40 33.29
N SER A 621 -26.20 -3.91 34.51
CA SER A 621 -27.52 -3.44 34.93
C SER A 621 -27.93 -2.10 34.29
N ASN A 622 -26.97 -1.20 34.05
CA ASN A 622 -27.25 0.14 33.54
C ASN A 622 -27.06 0.29 32.02
N LEU A 623 -26.23 -0.53 31.37
CA LEU A 623 -25.84 -0.37 29.96
C LEU A 623 -26.27 -1.53 29.06
N GLY A 624 -26.75 -2.64 29.61
CA GLY A 624 -27.16 -3.83 28.85
C GLY A 624 -26.01 -4.78 28.53
N LEU A 625 -26.36 -6.00 28.10
CA LEU A 625 -25.38 -7.08 27.92
C LEU A 625 -24.42 -6.80 26.75
N ASP A 626 -24.91 -6.17 25.67
CA ASP A 626 -24.08 -5.86 24.49
C ASP A 626 -23.02 -4.79 24.78
N ALA A 627 -23.32 -3.81 25.65
CA ALA A 627 -22.34 -2.83 26.11
C ALA A 627 -21.25 -3.47 26.98
N LEU A 628 -21.62 -4.41 27.87
CA LEU A 628 -20.65 -5.21 28.62
C LEU A 628 -19.76 -6.01 27.66
N VAL A 629 -20.34 -6.73 26.69
CA VAL A 629 -19.59 -7.53 25.71
C VAL A 629 -18.62 -6.66 24.91
N PHE A 630 -19.04 -5.47 24.45
CA PHE A 630 -18.17 -4.52 23.75
C PHE A 630 -16.97 -4.08 24.61
N ILE A 631 -17.21 -3.75 25.88
CA ILE A 631 -16.14 -3.42 26.84
C ILE A 631 -15.21 -4.64 27.09
N ARG A 632 -15.74 -5.87 27.11
CA ARG A 632 -14.92 -7.09 27.22
C ARG A 632 -14.03 -7.35 26.02
N VAL A 633 -14.37 -6.89 24.80
CA VAL A 633 -13.45 -6.95 23.65
C VAL A 633 -12.17 -6.15 23.95
N PHE A 634 -12.29 -4.95 24.52
CA PHE A 634 -11.11 -4.17 24.95
C PHE A 634 -10.33 -4.88 26.06
N VAL A 635 -10.99 -5.42 27.08
CA VAL A 635 -10.32 -6.16 28.18
C VAL A 635 -9.56 -7.39 27.66
N PHE A 636 -10.15 -8.12 26.71
CA PHE A 636 -9.50 -9.25 26.03
C PHE A 636 -8.27 -8.79 25.25
N SER A 637 -8.40 -7.77 24.39
CA SER A 637 -7.28 -7.23 23.60
C SER A 637 -6.16 -6.68 24.49
N ILE A 638 -6.47 -5.97 25.58
CA ILE A 638 -5.45 -5.48 26.54
C ILE A 638 -4.67 -6.66 27.12
N ARG A 639 -5.32 -7.75 27.52
CA ARG A 639 -4.64 -8.95 28.06
C ARG A 639 -3.74 -9.61 27.02
N VAL A 640 -4.24 -9.80 25.79
CA VAL A 640 -3.47 -10.36 24.67
C VAL A 640 -2.25 -9.48 24.37
N PHE A 641 -2.43 -8.16 24.22
CA PHE A 641 -1.37 -7.25 23.81
C PHE A 641 -0.44 -6.80 24.94
N SER A 642 -0.83 -6.93 26.21
CA SER A 642 0.11 -6.82 27.33
C SER A 642 1.11 -7.98 27.30
N PHE A 643 0.63 -9.22 27.15
CA PHE A 643 1.50 -10.39 27.00
C PHE A 643 2.35 -10.29 25.72
N ALA A 644 1.74 -9.93 24.59
CA ALA A 644 2.46 -9.74 23.33
C ALA A 644 3.54 -8.66 23.43
N SER A 645 3.25 -7.52 24.06
CA SER A 645 4.23 -6.43 24.23
C SER A 645 5.38 -6.83 25.15
N VAL A 646 5.14 -7.60 26.22
CA VAL A 646 6.21 -8.10 27.10
C VAL A 646 7.14 -9.05 26.35
N VAL A 647 6.61 -10.09 25.70
CA VAL A 647 7.43 -11.02 24.89
C VAL A 647 8.07 -10.30 23.70
N GLY A 648 7.32 -9.39 23.07
CA GLY A 648 7.77 -8.60 21.94
C GLY A 648 8.96 -7.69 22.26
N ILE A 649 8.86 -6.88 23.33
CA ILE A 649 9.87 -5.87 23.70
C ILE A 649 11.07 -6.49 24.44
N PHE A 650 10.85 -7.50 25.29
CA PHE A 650 11.93 -8.06 26.13
C PHE A 650 12.57 -9.34 25.58
N ILE A 651 11.97 -10.01 24.59
CA ILE A 651 12.53 -11.24 24.00
C ILE A 651 12.75 -11.10 22.48
N LEU A 652 11.72 -10.70 21.72
CA LEU A 652 11.82 -10.68 20.25
C LEU A 652 12.55 -9.44 19.70
N LEU A 653 12.37 -8.28 20.31
CA LEU A 653 13.03 -7.03 19.90
C LEU A 653 14.56 -7.08 20.10
N PRO A 654 15.09 -7.59 21.24
CA PRO A 654 16.54 -7.80 21.40
C PRO A 654 17.07 -8.86 20.44
N VAL A 655 16.35 -9.96 20.20
CA VAL A 655 16.77 -11.01 19.25
C VAL A 655 16.79 -10.52 17.79
N ASN A 656 15.86 -9.64 17.39
CA ASN A 656 15.91 -8.94 16.11
C ASN A 656 17.10 -7.99 16.03
N TYR A 657 17.29 -7.12 17.04
CA TYR A 657 18.38 -6.14 17.06
C TYR A 657 19.75 -6.82 17.03
N MET A 658 19.93 -7.84 17.87
CA MET A 658 21.10 -8.72 17.96
C MET A 658 21.05 -9.83 16.89
N GLY A 659 20.46 -9.57 15.71
CA GLY A 659 20.38 -10.52 14.61
C GLY A 659 21.76 -10.86 14.03
N THR A 660 22.58 -9.81 13.85
CA THR A 660 24.01 -9.83 13.51
C THR A 660 24.90 -10.26 14.70
N GLU A 661 26.22 -10.20 14.55
CA GLU A 661 27.18 -10.54 15.62
C GLU A 661 27.47 -9.35 16.57
N PHE A 662 28.25 -9.60 17.63
CA PHE A 662 27.96 -9.10 18.98
C PHE A 662 28.81 -7.87 19.39
N GLU A 663 29.01 -6.88 18.52
CA GLU A 663 29.94 -5.75 18.82
C GLU A 663 29.28 -4.36 18.98
N GLU A 664 28.09 -4.11 18.43
CA GLU A 664 27.43 -2.78 18.51
C GLU A 664 26.22 -2.75 19.46
N PHE A 665 26.44 -2.55 20.77
CA PHE A 665 25.33 -2.42 21.74
C PHE A 665 24.93 -0.96 22.06
N PHE A 666 25.66 0.04 21.56
CA PHE A 666 25.56 1.42 22.06
C PHE A 666 24.94 2.48 21.11
N ASP A 667 24.59 2.13 19.87
CA ASP A 667 23.91 3.07 18.95
C ASP A 667 22.42 2.77 18.73
N LEU A 668 21.61 3.70 19.22
CA LEU A 668 20.14 3.72 19.18
C LEU A 668 19.51 4.76 18.23
N PRO A 669 20.10 5.95 17.94
CA PRO A 669 19.40 6.98 17.15
C PRO A 669 19.17 6.65 15.66
N LYS A 670 19.90 5.69 15.10
CA LYS A 670 20.27 5.73 13.67
C LYS A 670 19.99 4.48 12.84
N LYS A 671 19.42 3.42 13.43
CA LYS A 671 19.10 2.16 12.75
C LYS A 671 17.68 2.20 12.14
N SER A 672 17.48 1.61 10.96
CA SER A 672 16.16 1.62 10.29
C SER A 672 15.15 0.75 11.05
N MET A 673 13.86 0.89 10.73
CA MET A 673 12.82 0.10 11.40
C MET A 673 12.90 -1.41 11.07
N ASP A 674 13.62 -1.77 10.00
CA ASP A 674 13.88 -3.15 9.58
C ASP A 674 14.82 -3.88 10.55
N ASN A 675 15.79 -3.17 11.14
CA ASN A 675 16.73 -3.71 12.15
C ASN A 675 16.02 -4.18 13.43
N PHE A 676 14.83 -3.64 13.71
CA PHE A 676 13.96 -4.06 14.81
C PHE A 676 12.97 -5.17 14.41
N SER A 677 13.08 -5.68 13.18
CA SER A 677 12.21 -6.69 12.57
C SER A 677 12.97 -7.99 12.27
N ILE A 678 12.23 -9.06 12.00
CA ILE A 678 12.77 -10.39 11.67
C ILE A 678 13.55 -10.45 10.34
N SER A 679 13.56 -9.37 9.53
CA SER A 679 14.43 -9.28 8.36
C SER A 679 15.92 -9.29 8.75
N ASN A 680 16.26 -8.68 9.89
CA ASN A 680 17.62 -8.51 10.42
C ASN A 680 18.23 -9.78 11.03
N VAL A 681 17.44 -10.83 11.24
CA VAL A 681 17.95 -12.12 11.72
C VAL A 681 18.48 -12.92 10.53
N ASN A 682 19.78 -13.25 10.53
CA ASN A 682 20.43 -13.98 9.44
C ASN A 682 19.71 -15.27 9.05
N ASP A 683 19.71 -15.57 7.75
CA ASP A 683 19.08 -16.76 7.17
C ASP A 683 19.77 -18.03 7.72
N GLY A 684 18.98 -19.08 7.99
CA GLY A 684 19.47 -20.30 8.65
C GLY A 684 19.85 -20.16 10.14
N SER A 685 19.81 -18.95 10.73
CA SER A 685 20.29 -18.70 12.09
C SER A 685 19.47 -19.41 13.17
N ASN A 686 20.17 -19.99 14.16
CA ASN A 686 19.56 -20.59 15.35
C ASN A 686 18.66 -19.61 16.13
N LYS A 687 18.88 -18.30 16.02
CA LYS A 687 18.05 -17.24 16.64
C LYS A 687 16.57 -17.33 16.19
N LEU A 688 16.31 -17.82 14.98
CA LEU A 688 14.95 -18.00 14.42
C LEU A 688 14.09 -18.98 15.23
N TRP A 689 14.68 -19.94 15.95
CA TRP A 689 13.94 -20.85 16.83
C TRP A 689 13.24 -20.13 18.00
N ILE A 690 13.74 -18.96 18.42
CA ILE A 690 13.11 -18.14 19.45
C ILE A 690 11.77 -17.59 18.94
N HIS A 691 11.73 -17.14 17.68
CA HIS A 691 10.49 -16.68 17.04
C HIS A 691 9.50 -17.83 16.85
N PHE A 692 9.98 -19.02 16.44
CA PHE A 692 9.16 -20.23 16.35
C PHE A 692 8.51 -20.59 17.70
N CYS A 693 9.29 -20.62 18.78
CA CYS A 693 8.77 -20.89 20.12
C CYS A 693 7.79 -19.81 20.60
N ALA A 694 8.08 -18.54 20.34
CA ALA A 694 7.20 -17.42 20.69
C ALA A 694 5.84 -17.50 19.98
N ILE A 695 5.79 -17.88 18.70
CA ILE A 695 4.54 -18.09 17.95
C ILE A 695 3.69 -19.18 18.61
N TYR A 696 4.30 -20.30 19.01
CA TYR A 696 3.61 -21.40 19.70
C TYR A 696 3.05 -20.96 21.06
N ILE A 697 3.87 -20.33 21.90
CA ILE A 697 3.47 -19.85 23.23
C ILE A 697 2.35 -18.79 23.10
N PHE A 698 2.50 -17.82 22.19
CA PHE A 698 1.50 -16.78 21.96
C PHE A 698 0.17 -17.37 21.48
N THR A 699 0.19 -18.33 20.54
CA THR A 699 -1.03 -19.01 20.08
C THR A 699 -1.73 -19.73 21.24
N ALA A 700 -0.99 -20.45 22.08
CA ALA A 700 -1.55 -21.14 23.25
C ALA A 700 -2.16 -20.17 24.28
N VAL A 701 -1.51 -19.03 24.54
CA VAL A 701 -2.01 -17.99 25.45
C VAL A 701 -3.28 -17.32 24.88
N VAL A 702 -3.31 -16.96 23.59
CA VAL A 702 -4.49 -16.35 22.97
C VAL A 702 -5.68 -17.31 22.95
N CYS A 703 -5.48 -18.59 22.60
CA CYS A 703 -6.54 -19.61 22.68
C CYS A 703 -7.04 -19.81 24.13
N SER A 704 -6.15 -19.81 25.12
CA SER A 704 -6.53 -19.92 26.54
C SER A 704 -7.35 -18.71 27.00
N LEU A 705 -6.92 -17.49 26.68
CA LEU A 705 -7.65 -16.26 26.99
C LEU A 705 -9.02 -16.21 26.30
N LEU A 706 -9.09 -16.63 25.02
CA LEU A 706 -10.35 -16.75 24.29
C LEU A 706 -11.32 -17.71 25.01
N TYR A 707 -10.85 -18.88 25.43
CA TYR A 707 -11.68 -19.86 26.15
C TYR A 707 -12.26 -19.28 27.45
N TYR A 708 -11.43 -18.63 28.27
CA TYR A 708 -11.88 -18.03 29.53
C TYR A 708 -12.85 -16.87 29.34
N GLU A 709 -12.61 -15.95 28.40
CA GLU A 709 -13.55 -14.87 28.10
C GLU A 709 -14.87 -15.39 27.51
N HIS A 710 -14.83 -16.44 26.68
CA HIS A 710 -16.03 -17.07 26.13
C HIS A 710 -16.89 -17.71 27.23
N LYS A 711 -16.27 -18.36 28.22
CA LYS A 711 -16.95 -18.88 29.42
C LYS A 711 -17.51 -17.75 30.29
N TYR A 712 -16.75 -16.68 30.51
CA TYR A 712 -17.16 -15.51 31.30
C TYR A 712 -18.39 -14.82 30.69
N ILE A 713 -18.36 -14.51 29.40
CA ILE A 713 -19.47 -13.85 28.68
C ILE A 713 -20.71 -14.75 28.63
N LEU A 714 -20.55 -16.06 28.43
CA LEU A 714 -21.68 -17.00 28.52
C LEU A 714 -22.30 -17.02 29.92
N THR A 715 -21.48 -16.94 30.98
CA THR A 715 -22.00 -16.89 32.36
C THR A 715 -22.80 -15.61 32.56
N LYS A 716 -22.24 -14.44 32.23
CA LYS A 716 -22.94 -13.14 32.33
C LYS A 716 -24.17 -13.04 31.43
N ARG A 717 -24.22 -13.75 30.30
CA ARG A 717 -25.43 -13.89 29.45
C ARG A 717 -26.56 -14.64 30.15
N ILE A 718 -26.24 -15.62 31.00
CA ILE A 718 -27.22 -16.37 31.79
C ILE A 718 -27.62 -15.59 33.05
N ASP A 719 -26.66 -14.99 33.75
CA ASP A 719 -26.92 -14.07 34.88
C ASP A 719 -27.93 -12.98 34.48
N HIS A 720 -27.70 -12.38 33.30
CA HIS A 720 -28.55 -11.31 32.76
C HIS A 720 -30.01 -11.77 32.54
N LEU A 721 -30.23 -12.95 31.95
CA LEU A 721 -31.58 -13.53 31.74
C LEU A 721 -32.34 -13.78 33.04
N TYR A 722 -31.64 -14.15 34.13
CA TYR A 722 -32.30 -14.29 35.43
C TYR A 722 -32.64 -12.92 36.05
N SER A 723 -31.79 -11.92 35.85
CA SER A 723 -31.98 -10.55 36.34
C SER A 723 -32.97 -9.69 35.53
N SER A 724 -33.30 -10.09 34.29
CA SER A 724 -34.18 -9.32 33.42
C SER A 724 -35.65 -9.44 33.83
N LYS A 725 -36.41 -8.37 33.60
CA LYS A 725 -37.89 -8.42 33.58
C LYS A 725 -38.36 -9.17 32.32
N PRO A 726 -39.58 -9.74 32.32
CA PRO A 726 -40.19 -10.28 31.10
C PRO A 726 -40.13 -9.28 29.93
N GLN A 727 -39.68 -9.74 28.77
CA GLN A 727 -39.66 -8.95 27.53
C GLN A 727 -40.45 -9.66 26.42
N PRO A 728 -41.20 -8.93 25.55
CA PRO A 728 -42.01 -9.57 24.51
C PRO A 728 -41.23 -10.52 23.58
N GLN A 729 -39.99 -10.19 23.24
CA GLN A 729 -39.12 -11.03 22.40
C GLN A 729 -38.74 -12.39 23.00
N GLU A 730 -38.99 -12.61 24.29
CA GLU A 730 -38.76 -13.91 24.95
C GLU A 730 -39.96 -14.87 24.79
N PHE A 731 -41.15 -14.31 24.49
CA PHE A 731 -42.43 -15.04 24.42
C PHE A 731 -43.05 -15.05 23.01
N THR A 732 -42.57 -14.22 22.08
CA THR A 732 -43.09 -14.13 20.72
C THR A 732 -42.16 -14.78 19.69
N VAL A 733 -42.75 -15.50 18.74
CA VAL A 733 -42.09 -16.10 17.57
C VAL A 733 -42.62 -15.41 16.32
N LEU A 734 -41.74 -15.08 15.38
CA LEU A 734 -42.16 -14.64 14.05
C LEU A 734 -42.38 -15.86 13.16
N VAL A 735 -43.57 -15.95 12.58
CA VAL A 735 -43.93 -16.92 11.54
C VAL A 735 -43.90 -16.24 10.18
N SER A 736 -43.30 -16.87 9.18
CA SER A 736 -43.24 -16.39 7.79
C SER A 736 -43.56 -17.52 6.81
N GLY A 737 -44.17 -17.19 5.66
CA GLY A 737 -44.56 -18.20 4.68
C GLY A 737 -45.80 -18.98 5.12
N VAL A 738 -46.81 -18.30 5.67
CA VAL A 738 -48.11 -18.90 5.95
C VAL A 738 -48.78 -19.29 4.62
N PRO A 739 -49.28 -20.53 4.45
CA PRO A 739 -49.97 -20.95 3.23
C PRO A 739 -51.32 -20.24 3.07
N LEU A 740 -51.61 -19.79 1.85
CA LEU A 740 -52.89 -19.16 1.50
C LEU A 740 -53.93 -20.24 1.20
N VAL A 741 -54.73 -20.61 2.21
CA VAL A 741 -55.86 -21.54 2.06
C VAL A 741 -57.08 -20.79 1.51
N SER A 742 -57.66 -21.28 0.42
CA SER A 742 -58.78 -20.63 -0.26
C SER A 742 -60.06 -20.63 0.57
N GLY A 743 -60.35 -19.50 1.22
CA GLY A 743 -61.58 -19.27 1.99
C GLY A 743 -61.36 -18.66 3.38
N ASN A 744 -60.15 -18.80 3.93
CA ASN A 744 -59.79 -18.30 5.26
C ASN A 744 -58.89 -17.06 5.17
N SER A 745 -58.93 -16.20 6.18
CA SER A 745 -57.90 -15.18 6.42
C SER A 745 -56.57 -15.80 6.84
N ILE A 746 -55.47 -15.03 6.75
CA ILE A 746 -54.18 -15.45 7.33
C ILE A 746 -54.30 -15.55 8.86
N SER A 747 -55.10 -14.67 9.48
CA SER A 747 -55.43 -14.69 10.91
C SER A 747 -56.00 -16.05 11.36
N GLU A 748 -57.11 -16.49 10.76
CA GLU A 748 -57.76 -17.78 11.08
C GLU A 748 -56.85 -18.96 10.77
N THR A 749 -56.04 -18.87 9.71
CA THR A 749 -55.11 -19.95 9.33
C THR A 749 -54.00 -20.10 10.39
N VAL A 750 -53.42 -19.00 10.88
CA VAL A 750 -52.43 -19.01 11.97
C VAL A 750 -53.06 -19.47 13.28
N GLU A 751 -54.23 -18.95 13.64
CA GLU A 751 -54.92 -19.32 14.87
C GLU A 751 -55.26 -20.81 14.93
N ASN A 752 -55.87 -21.38 13.88
CA ASN A 752 -56.21 -22.79 13.85
C ASN A 752 -54.95 -23.68 13.99
N PHE A 753 -53.86 -23.36 13.29
CA PHE A 753 -52.60 -24.11 13.38
C PHE A 753 -51.99 -24.07 14.80
N PHE A 754 -51.84 -22.89 15.40
CA PHE A 754 -51.21 -22.80 16.73
C PHE A 754 -52.14 -23.24 17.87
N ARG A 755 -53.48 -23.18 17.71
CA ARG A 755 -54.42 -23.83 18.62
C ARG A 755 -54.39 -25.35 18.54
N GLU A 756 -54.21 -25.93 17.35
CA GLU A 756 -54.11 -27.38 17.18
C GLU A 756 -52.78 -27.94 17.72
N TYR A 757 -51.64 -27.44 17.21
CA TYR A 757 -50.32 -28.01 17.51
C TYR A 757 -49.65 -27.48 18.78
N HIS A 758 -50.06 -26.31 19.30
CA HIS A 758 -49.45 -25.66 20.48
C HIS A 758 -50.47 -25.24 21.56
N SER A 759 -51.63 -25.90 21.59
CA SER A 759 -52.81 -25.63 22.44
C SER A 759 -52.53 -25.17 23.89
N SER A 760 -51.58 -25.79 24.57
CA SER A 760 -51.24 -25.54 25.98
C SER A 760 -50.39 -24.28 26.21
N SER A 761 -49.79 -23.72 25.16
CA SER A 761 -48.81 -22.64 25.25
C SER A 761 -49.11 -21.42 24.36
N TYR A 762 -49.96 -21.55 23.35
CA TYR A 762 -50.45 -20.42 22.55
C TYR A 762 -51.20 -19.38 23.43
N LEU A 763 -51.00 -18.10 23.13
CA LEU A 763 -51.68 -16.97 23.77
C LEU A 763 -52.48 -16.16 22.74
N SER A 764 -51.81 -15.66 21.71
CA SER A 764 -52.38 -14.76 20.70
C SER A 764 -51.48 -14.67 19.47
N HIS A 765 -51.94 -13.99 18.42
CA HIS A 765 -51.09 -13.62 17.29
C HIS A 765 -51.48 -12.24 16.71
N ILE A 766 -50.58 -11.67 15.91
CA ILE A 766 -50.78 -10.42 15.15
C ILE A 766 -50.30 -10.66 13.71
N VAL A 767 -51.20 -10.54 12.73
CA VAL A 767 -50.86 -10.62 11.30
C VAL A 767 -50.11 -9.35 10.88
N VAL A 768 -49.09 -9.50 10.02
CA VAL A 768 -48.38 -8.34 9.46
C VAL A 768 -49.12 -7.79 8.25
N HIS A 769 -49.44 -6.50 8.27
CA HIS A 769 -50.06 -5.80 7.13
C HIS A 769 -49.04 -5.01 6.33
N ARG A 770 -49.37 -4.71 5.07
CA ARG A 770 -48.48 -3.95 4.18
C ARG A 770 -48.50 -2.44 4.43
N THR A 771 -47.56 -1.94 5.22
CA THR A 771 -47.47 -0.51 5.55
C THR A 771 -46.49 0.30 4.69
N ASP A 772 -45.73 -0.31 3.75
CA ASP A 772 -44.64 0.34 2.98
C ASP A 772 -45.04 1.73 2.42
N LYS A 773 -46.19 1.78 1.71
CA LYS A 773 -46.70 2.99 1.06
C LYS A 773 -47.26 4.03 2.05
N LEU A 774 -47.69 3.59 3.22
CA LEU A 774 -48.28 4.43 4.27
C LEU A 774 -47.18 5.07 5.12
N LYS A 775 -46.15 4.29 5.49
CA LYS A 775 -44.98 4.75 6.26
C LYS A 775 -44.17 5.82 5.52
N VAL A 776 -44.11 5.75 4.19
CA VAL A 776 -43.56 6.84 3.35
C VAL A 776 -44.40 8.12 3.45
N LEU A 777 -45.73 8.04 3.35
CA LEU A 777 -46.59 9.21 3.52
C LEU A 777 -46.46 9.81 4.92
N MET A 778 -46.47 8.98 5.97
CA MET A 778 -46.29 9.43 7.36
C MET A 778 -44.97 10.19 7.55
N ASN A 779 -43.86 9.62 7.07
CA ASN A 779 -42.55 10.27 7.15
C ASN A 779 -42.52 11.61 6.40
N ASP A 780 -43.25 11.75 5.29
CA ASP A 780 -43.32 13.01 4.53
C ASP A 780 -44.33 14.01 5.12
N ALA A 781 -45.41 13.53 5.74
CA ALA A 781 -46.36 14.34 6.52
C ALA A 781 -45.67 14.91 7.76
N GLU A 782 -44.91 14.10 8.48
CA GLU A 782 -44.10 14.51 9.64
C GLU A 782 -43.04 15.55 9.24
N LYS A 783 -42.33 15.35 8.11
CA LYS A 783 -41.39 16.35 7.55
C LYS A 783 -42.09 17.65 7.14
N LEU A 784 -43.32 17.58 6.61
CA LEU A 784 -44.11 18.77 6.25
C LEU A 784 -44.64 19.48 7.48
N TYR A 785 -45.12 18.76 8.49
CA TYR A 785 -45.54 19.29 9.79
C TYR A 785 -44.37 19.95 10.53
N LYS A 786 -43.20 19.28 10.60
CA LYS A 786 -41.94 19.83 11.15
C LYS A 786 -41.36 20.99 10.32
N LYS A 787 -41.85 21.24 9.10
CA LYS A 787 -41.59 22.48 8.34
C LYS A 787 -42.65 23.54 8.62
N LEU A 788 -43.93 23.18 8.69
CA LEU A 788 -45.05 24.08 8.97
C LEU A 788 -44.90 24.73 10.35
N THR A 789 -44.55 23.96 11.37
CA THR A 789 -44.27 24.45 12.75
C THR A 789 -43.10 25.42 12.80
N ARG A 790 -41.98 25.15 12.08
CA ARG A 790 -40.85 26.08 11.94
C ARG A 790 -41.22 27.41 11.25
N VAL A 791 -42.13 27.36 10.27
CA VAL A 791 -42.60 28.56 9.57
C VAL A 791 -43.60 29.35 10.44
N LYS A 792 -44.50 28.66 11.17
CA LYS A 792 -45.48 29.31 12.08
C LYS A 792 -44.81 29.93 13.32
N SER A 793 -43.86 29.23 13.97
CA SER A 793 -43.05 29.79 15.08
C SER A 793 -42.25 31.02 14.65
N GLY A 794 -41.53 30.95 13.53
CA GLY A 794 -40.80 32.08 12.96
C GLY A 794 -41.68 33.31 12.71
N SER A 795 -42.94 33.10 12.29
CA SER A 795 -43.90 34.17 11.96
C SER A 795 -44.31 35.05 13.14
N ILE A 796 -44.24 34.57 14.39
CA ILE A 796 -44.71 35.32 15.56
C ILE A 796 -43.76 36.49 15.91
N SER A 797 -42.50 36.45 15.45
CA SER A 797 -41.46 37.42 15.83
C SER A 797 -41.13 38.51 14.80
N ARG A 798 -41.78 38.55 13.63
CA ARG A 798 -41.55 39.61 12.62
C ARG A 798 -42.81 39.97 11.80
N GLN A 799 -43.48 41.05 12.21
CA GLN A 799 -44.16 41.94 11.25
C GLN A 799 -43.12 42.78 10.50
N ASN A 800 -42.37 42.15 9.58
CA ASN A 800 -41.79 42.83 8.42
C ASN A 800 -41.28 41.80 7.40
N SER A 801 -41.45 42.11 6.11
CA SER A 801 -41.24 41.16 5.02
C SER A 801 -39.76 40.85 4.79
N GLY A 802 -39.39 39.57 4.90
CA GLY A 802 -38.04 39.09 4.61
C GLY A 802 -38.05 37.63 4.19
N ARG A 803 -37.78 37.34 2.92
CA ARG A 803 -37.70 35.97 2.38
C ARG A 803 -36.49 35.26 2.99
N VAL A 804 -36.71 34.14 3.68
CA VAL A 804 -35.62 33.32 4.25
C VAL A 804 -35.42 32.08 3.37
N GLY A 805 -34.36 32.10 2.56
CA GLY A 805 -33.97 30.97 1.71
C GLY A 805 -32.57 31.15 1.14
N PHE A 806 -31.77 30.09 1.17
CA PHE A 806 -30.41 30.08 0.60
C PHE A 806 -30.47 30.42 -0.90
N LEU A 807 -29.74 31.46 -1.33
CA LEU A 807 -29.75 32.00 -2.70
C LEU A 807 -31.13 32.46 -3.25
N GLY A 808 -32.10 32.79 -2.37
CA GLY A 808 -33.16 33.77 -2.62
C GLY A 808 -34.24 33.50 -3.69
N MET A 809 -34.09 32.50 -4.56
CA MET A 809 -34.94 32.34 -5.76
C MET A 809 -36.29 31.63 -5.54
N PHE A 810 -36.46 30.84 -4.47
CA PHE A 810 -37.72 30.12 -4.21
C PHE A 810 -38.18 30.28 -2.75
N GLY A 811 -39.30 30.98 -2.56
CA GLY A 811 -40.00 31.09 -1.29
C GLY A 811 -41.46 30.67 -1.44
N ASN A 812 -41.90 29.71 -0.62
CA ASN A 812 -43.29 29.19 -0.64
C ASN A 812 -44.07 29.71 0.58
N ASN A 813 -45.33 30.10 0.36
CA ASN A 813 -46.24 30.55 1.42
C ASN A 813 -46.59 29.43 2.42
N VAL A 814 -47.01 29.84 3.62
CA VAL A 814 -47.52 28.93 4.67
C VAL A 814 -48.67 28.07 4.15
N ASP A 815 -49.59 28.68 3.40
CA ASP A 815 -50.79 28.05 2.83
C ASP A 815 -50.45 26.93 1.83
N HIS A 816 -49.33 27.05 1.11
CA HIS A 816 -48.85 25.99 0.22
C HIS A 816 -48.41 24.76 1.02
N TYR A 817 -47.73 24.95 2.15
CA TYR A 817 -47.35 23.84 3.02
C TYR A 817 -48.57 23.25 3.75
N GLN A 818 -49.54 24.06 4.14
CA GLN A 818 -50.74 23.56 4.80
C GLN A 818 -51.64 22.76 3.85
N LYS A 819 -51.97 23.29 2.65
CA LYS A 819 -52.70 22.54 1.62
C LYS A 819 -51.99 21.25 1.17
N LYS A 820 -50.66 21.25 1.20
CA LYS A 820 -49.86 20.06 0.89
C LYS A 820 -49.83 19.05 2.04
N LEU A 821 -50.02 19.48 3.28
CA LEU A 821 -50.20 18.58 4.43
C LEU A 821 -51.62 18.01 4.45
N GLU A 822 -52.65 18.85 4.27
CA GLU A 822 -54.07 18.46 4.16
C GLU A 822 -54.26 17.36 3.10
N LYS A 823 -53.78 17.59 1.87
CA LYS A 823 -53.83 16.56 0.80
C LYS A 823 -53.09 15.27 1.17
N LEU A 824 -51.98 15.36 1.90
CA LEU A 824 -51.19 14.18 2.28
C LEU A 824 -51.86 13.39 3.41
N GLU A 825 -52.63 14.08 4.28
CA GLU A 825 -53.47 13.45 5.30
C GLU A 825 -54.67 12.74 4.66
N ASP A 826 -55.30 13.34 3.64
CA ASP A 826 -56.34 12.67 2.84
C ASP A 826 -55.78 11.43 2.11
N ASP A 827 -54.62 11.54 1.45
CA ASP A 827 -53.90 10.41 0.83
C ASP A 827 -53.52 9.33 1.87
N MET A 828 -53.28 9.70 3.14
CA MET A 828 -53.03 8.76 4.24
C MET A 828 -54.30 8.07 4.71
N ARG A 829 -55.38 8.81 4.99
CA ARG A 829 -56.67 8.27 5.45
C ARG A 829 -57.25 7.30 4.41
N LEU A 830 -57.22 7.68 3.13
CA LEU A 830 -57.65 6.85 2.01
C LEU A 830 -56.77 5.58 1.86
N LYS A 831 -55.46 5.65 2.13
CA LYS A 831 -54.62 4.45 2.17
C LYS A 831 -54.83 3.61 3.43
N GLN A 832 -55.15 4.18 4.59
CA GLN A 832 -55.46 3.39 5.79
C GLN A 832 -56.75 2.59 5.62
N SER A 833 -57.79 3.13 4.98
CA SER A 833 -59.00 2.36 4.67
C SER A 833 -58.78 1.27 3.61
N LEU A 834 -57.89 1.49 2.64
CA LEU A 834 -57.55 0.49 1.61
C LEU A 834 -56.58 -0.61 2.12
N LEU A 835 -55.59 -0.25 2.96
CA LEU A 835 -54.54 -1.18 3.42
C LEU A 835 -54.98 -2.08 4.57
N ALA A 836 -56.17 -1.85 5.14
CA ALA A 836 -56.80 -2.76 6.10
C ALA A 836 -57.02 -4.19 5.53
N GLY A 837 -56.94 -4.37 4.21
CA GLY A 837 -57.06 -5.67 3.53
C GLY A 837 -55.80 -6.24 2.86
N GLU A 838 -54.65 -5.53 2.80
CA GLU A 838 -53.39 -6.13 2.30
C GLU A 838 -52.65 -6.87 3.45
N GLU A 839 -53.15 -8.04 3.84
CA GLU A 839 -52.44 -9.00 4.71
C GLU A 839 -51.18 -9.54 4.01
N VAL A 840 -50.11 -9.75 4.78
CA VAL A 840 -48.87 -10.42 4.36
C VAL A 840 -48.84 -11.82 4.98
N PRO A 841 -48.36 -12.88 4.29
CA PRO A 841 -48.25 -14.24 4.85
C PRO A 841 -47.12 -14.38 5.89
N ALA A 842 -47.18 -13.54 6.92
CA ALA A 842 -46.31 -13.51 8.09
C ALA A 842 -47.09 -12.98 9.31
N ALA A 843 -46.84 -13.54 10.49
CA ALA A 843 -47.51 -13.16 11.73
C ALA A 843 -46.56 -13.29 12.92
N PHE A 844 -46.72 -12.43 13.92
CA PHE A 844 -46.11 -12.60 15.24
C PHE A 844 -47.03 -13.46 16.10
N VAL A 845 -46.55 -14.60 16.59
CA VAL A 845 -47.31 -15.52 17.46
C VAL A 845 -46.73 -15.48 18.86
N SER A 846 -47.55 -15.11 19.84
CA SER A 846 -47.16 -14.99 21.24
C SER A 846 -47.59 -16.22 22.04
N PHE A 847 -46.72 -16.63 22.96
CA PHE A 847 -46.89 -17.80 23.83
C PHE A 847 -46.95 -17.39 25.30
N ARG A 848 -47.59 -18.22 26.14
CA ARG A 848 -47.70 -18.02 27.59
C ARG A 848 -46.37 -18.20 28.32
N THR A 849 -45.47 -19.01 27.77
CA THR A 849 -44.16 -19.35 28.35
C THR A 849 -43.04 -19.16 27.34
N ARG A 850 -41.86 -18.74 27.80
CA ARG A 850 -40.66 -18.65 26.97
C ARG A 850 -40.24 -20.03 26.46
N HIS A 851 -40.51 -21.07 27.25
CA HIS A 851 -40.31 -22.45 26.82
C HIS A 851 -41.12 -22.80 25.57
N GLY A 852 -42.41 -22.41 25.49
CA GLY A 852 -43.26 -22.64 24.31
C GLY A 852 -42.73 -21.94 23.06
N ALA A 853 -42.41 -20.64 23.18
CA ALA A 853 -41.81 -19.87 22.10
C ALA A 853 -40.47 -20.48 21.61
N ALA A 854 -39.63 -20.96 22.53
CA ALA A 854 -38.38 -21.63 22.20
C ALA A 854 -38.59 -23.00 21.51
N ILE A 855 -39.64 -23.75 21.85
CA ILE A 855 -40.02 -24.98 21.12
C ILE A 855 -40.41 -24.64 19.67
N ALA A 856 -41.37 -23.73 19.49
CA ALA A 856 -41.86 -23.34 18.17
C ALA A 856 -40.77 -22.75 17.26
N THR A 857 -39.77 -22.07 17.84
CA THR A 857 -38.61 -21.52 17.11
C THR A 857 -37.60 -22.58 16.66
N ASN A 858 -37.44 -23.69 17.39
CA ASN A 858 -36.40 -24.69 17.09
C ASN A 858 -36.92 -25.95 16.38
N ILE A 859 -38.23 -26.16 16.31
CA ILE A 859 -38.88 -27.25 15.59
C ILE A 859 -39.38 -26.74 14.22
N GLN A 860 -39.12 -27.49 13.15
CA GLN A 860 -39.73 -27.25 11.83
C GLN A 860 -41.24 -27.53 11.91
N GLN A 861 -42.07 -26.52 11.63
CA GLN A 861 -43.52 -26.60 11.79
C GLN A 861 -44.23 -27.24 10.58
N GLY A 862 -43.80 -26.93 9.36
CA GLY A 862 -44.42 -27.41 8.11
C GLY A 862 -43.64 -28.55 7.43
N ILE A 863 -44.35 -29.37 6.64
CA ILE A 863 -43.72 -30.43 5.79
C ILE A 863 -42.81 -29.80 4.73
N ASP A 864 -43.27 -28.72 4.09
CA ASP A 864 -42.48 -27.87 3.22
C ASP A 864 -41.61 -26.92 4.06
N PRO A 865 -40.26 -26.99 3.98
CA PRO A 865 -39.36 -26.14 4.77
C PRO A 865 -39.36 -24.66 4.34
N THR A 866 -40.11 -24.28 3.30
CA THR A 866 -40.35 -22.89 2.90
C THR A 866 -41.65 -22.31 3.46
N GLN A 867 -42.49 -23.12 4.10
CA GLN A 867 -43.75 -22.73 4.73
C GLN A 867 -43.65 -22.83 6.26
N TRP A 868 -44.45 -22.03 6.97
CA TRP A 868 -44.45 -21.96 8.44
C TRP A 868 -43.03 -21.77 9.05
N LEU A 869 -42.19 -20.96 8.39
CA LEU A 869 -40.84 -20.67 8.83
C LEU A 869 -40.88 -19.86 10.13
N THR A 870 -40.42 -20.46 11.23
CA THR A 870 -40.34 -19.81 12.53
C THR A 870 -38.94 -19.22 12.79
N GLU A 871 -38.90 -17.94 13.16
CA GLU A 871 -37.72 -17.23 13.65
C GLU A 871 -38.04 -16.60 15.02
N ALA A 872 -37.06 -16.50 15.93
CA ALA A 872 -37.26 -15.76 17.18
C ALA A 872 -37.61 -14.29 16.87
N ALA A 873 -38.69 -13.77 17.46
CA ALA A 873 -39.05 -12.37 17.24
C ALA A 873 -37.97 -11.44 17.81
N PRO A 874 -37.57 -10.37 17.11
CA PRO A 874 -36.73 -9.32 17.68
C PRO A 874 -37.54 -8.46 18.66
N GLU A 875 -36.90 -7.62 19.46
CA GLU A 875 -37.60 -6.60 20.27
C GLU A 875 -38.54 -5.76 19.37
N PRO A 876 -39.76 -5.37 19.81
CA PRO A 876 -40.67 -4.54 19.00
C PRO A 876 -40.04 -3.27 18.40
N LYS A 877 -39.04 -2.67 19.08
CA LYS A 877 -38.30 -1.49 18.62
C LYS A 877 -37.22 -1.80 17.57
N ASP A 878 -36.82 -3.06 17.46
CA ASP A 878 -35.82 -3.58 16.52
C ASP A 878 -36.47 -4.08 15.21
N VAL A 879 -37.81 -4.23 15.15
CA VAL A 879 -38.55 -4.70 13.96
C VAL A 879 -38.39 -3.74 12.77
N HIS A 880 -37.86 -4.25 11.66
CA HIS A 880 -37.71 -3.52 10.39
C HIS A 880 -38.86 -3.83 9.41
N TRP A 881 -39.99 -3.15 9.64
CA TRP A 881 -41.28 -3.31 8.95
C TRP A 881 -41.27 -3.43 7.40
N PRO A 882 -40.44 -2.70 6.61
CA PRO A 882 -40.55 -2.72 5.15
C PRO A 882 -40.29 -4.05 4.40
N PHE A 883 -39.77 -5.12 5.05
CA PHE A 883 -39.31 -6.34 4.35
C PHE A 883 -40.10 -7.64 4.65
N PHE A 884 -41.20 -7.58 5.39
CA PHE A 884 -42.11 -8.73 5.52
C PHE A 884 -42.73 -9.14 4.16
N THR A 885 -42.91 -8.18 3.23
CA THR A 885 -43.50 -8.40 1.89
C THR A 885 -42.60 -9.11 0.87
N ALA A 886 -41.37 -9.52 1.24
CA ALA A 886 -40.42 -10.14 0.33
C ALA A 886 -40.48 -11.68 0.39
N SER A 887 -40.98 -12.31 -0.68
CA SER A 887 -40.98 -13.77 -0.85
C SER A 887 -39.57 -14.38 -0.79
N PHE A 888 -39.48 -15.67 -0.45
CA PHE A 888 -38.21 -16.41 -0.34
C PHE A 888 -37.30 -16.22 -1.57
N VAL A 889 -37.85 -16.38 -2.78
CA VAL A 889 -37.13 -16.18 -4.04
C VAL A 889 -36.61 -14.75 -4.17
N ARG A 890 -37.39 -13.73 -3.77
CA ARG A 890 -36.98 -12.33 -3.81
C ARG A 890 -35.87 -12.01 -2.79
N ARG A 891 -35.92 -12.61 -1.59
CA ARG A 891 -34.84 -12.53 -0.59
C ARG A 891 -33.56 -13.20 -1.11
N TRP A 892 -33.67 -14.37 -1.75
CA TRP A 892 -32.52 -15.05 -2.37
C TRP A 892 -31.88 -14.22 -3.48
N ILE A 893 -32.67 -13.68 -4.43
CA ILE A 893 -32.17 -12.79 -5.48
C ILE A 893 -31.50 -11.54 -4.87
N SER A 894 -32.10 -10.93 -3.85
CA SER A 894 -31.52 -9.75 -3.17
C SER A 894 -30.16 -10.08 -2.54
N ASN A 895 -30.02 -11.26 -1.93
CA ASN A 895 -28.74 -11.72 -1.38
C ASN A 895 -27.66 -11.92 -2.46
N VAL A 896 -28.01 -12.47 -3.63
CA VAL A 896 -27.08 -12.61 -4.77
C VAL A 896 -26.68 -11.24 -5.33
N VAL A 897 -27.63 -10.32 -5.50
CA VAL A 897 -27.36 -8.95 -5.99
C VAL A 897 -26.46 -8.19 -5.01
N VAL A 898 -26.73 -8.27 -3.69
CA VAL A 898 -25.88 -7.66 -2.66
C VAL A 898 -24.49 -8.28 -2.61
N LEU A 899 -24.36 -9.60 -2.81
CA LEU A 899 -23.05 -10.27 -2.90
C LEU A 899 -22.24 -9.77 -4.10
N VAL A 900 -22.85 -9.68 -5.29
CA VAL A 900 -22.20 -9.16 -6.51
C VAL A 900 -21.81 -7.68 -6.33
N ALA A 901 -22.70 -6.85 -5.77
CA ALA A 901 -22.42 -5.45 -5.48
C ALA A 901 -21.28 -5.28 -4.45
N PHE A 902 -21.23 -6.13 -3.42
CA PHE A 902 -20.16 -6.15 -2.42
C PHE A 902 -18.81 -6.57 -3.03
N VAL A 903 -18.78 -7.60 -3.89
CA VAL A 903 -17.55 -8.01 -4.58
C VAL A 903 -17.08 -6.94 -5.57
N ALA A 904 -17.99 -6.30 -6.31
CA ALA A 904 -17.65 -5.17 -7.17
C ALA A 904 -17.09 -3.98 -6.36
N LEU A 905 -17.66 -3.68 -5.19
CA LEU A 905 -17.15 -2.66 -4.27
C LEU A 905 -15.77 -3.01 -3.70
N LEU A 906 -15.51 -4.28 -3.37
CA LEU A 906 -14.17 -4.73 -2.94
C LEU A 906 -13.12 -4.45 -4.02
N ILE A 907 -13.40 -4.79 -5.28
CA ILE A 907 -12.49 -4.59 -6.41
C ILE A 907 -12.30 -3.09 -6.71
N LEU A 908 -13.39 -2.32 -6.77
CA LEU A 908 -13.34 -0.88 -7.05
C LEU A 908 -12.52 -0.11 -6.01
N TYR A 909 -12.59 -0.52 -4.75
CA TYR A 909 -11.90 0.16 -3.65
C TYR A 909 -10.38 -0.12 -3.59
N ILE A 910 -9.87 -1.06 -4.41
CA ILE A 910 -8.42 -1.22 -4.61
C ILE A 910 -7.82 0.08 -5.19
N VAL A 911 -8.56 0.84 -6.01
CA VAL A 911 -8.05 2.08 -6.62
C VAL A 911 -7.70 3.16 -5.57
N PRO A 912 -8.57 3.52 -4.61
CA PRO A 912 -8.20 4.33 -3.44
C PRO A 912 -7.01 3.80 -2.62
N VAL A 913 -6.90 2.48 -2.45
CA VAL A 913 -5.78 1.86 -1.69
C VAL A 913 -4.45 2.02 -2.43
N VAL A 914 -4.43 1.75 -3.74
CA VAL A 914 -3.28 1.95 -4.62
C VAL A 914 -2.90 3.44 -4.66
N LEU A 915 -3.88 4.35 -4.72
CA LEU A 915 -3.63 5.78 -4.69
C LEU A 915 -2.97 6.21 -3.37
N VAL A 916 -3.47 5.75 -2.23
CA VAL A 916 -2.84 5.99 -0.91
C VAL A 916 -1.41 5.47 -0.85
N GLN A 917 -1.13 4.28 -1.39
CA GLN A 917 0.23 3.72 -1.43
C GLN A 917 1.16 4.50 -2.36
N GLY A 918 0.64 5.04 -3.47
CA GLY A 918 1.38 5.99 -4.31
C GLY A 918 1.67 7.33 -3.63
N LEU A 919 0.86 7.77 -2.66
CA LEU A 919 1.17 8.95 -1.84
C LEU A 919 2.23 8.67 -0.77
N ALA A 920 2.30 7.44 -0.24
CA ALA A 920 3.36 7.04 0.68
C ALA A 920 4.72 6.93 -0.02
N ASN A 921 4.74 6.65 -1.32
CA ASN A 921 5.95 6.62 -2.14
C ASN A 921 6.16 7.97 -2.86
N LEU A 922 7.05 8.80 -2.30
CA LEU A 922 7.41 10.13 -2.78
C LEU A 922 7.64 10.21 -4.30
N HIS A 923 8.29 9.18 -4.86
CA HIS A 923 8.61 9.09 -6.28
C HIS A 923 7.36 8.95 -7.17
N GLN A 924 6.36 8.18 -6.73
CA GLN A 924 5.11 8.00 -7.49
C GLN A 924 4.25 9.26 -7.42
N LEU A 925 4.15 9.89 -6.25
CA LEU A 925 3.51 11.19 -6.07
C LEU A 925 4.08 12.27 -7.00
N GLU A 926 5.41 12.34 -7.14
CA GLU A 926 6.05 13.28 -8.08
C GLU A 926 5.66 13.02 -9.55
N THR A 927 5.48 11.75 -9.95
CA THR A 927 5.02 11.41 -11.32
C THR A 927 3.55 11.70 -11.57
N TRP A 928 2.68 11.55 -10.55
CA TRP A 928 1.23 11.75 -10.71
C TRP A 928 0.82 13.23 -10.63
N PHE A 929 1.49 14.02 -9.81
CA PHE A 929 1.11 15.41 -9.54
C PHE A 929 2.31 16.36 -9.69
N PRO A 930 2.83 16.58 -10.92
CA PRO A 930 4.07 17.32 -11.15
C PRO A 930 4.03 18.79 -10.70
N PHE A 931 2.84 19.40 -10.54
CA PHE A 931 2.72 20.74 -9.96
C PHE A 931 3.10 20.81 -8.47
N LEU A 932 3.08 19.69 -7.75
CA LEU A 932 3.47 19.63 -6.34
C LEU A 932 4.98 19.68 -6.12
N LYS A 933 5.83 19.54 -7.15
CA LYS A 933 7.31 19.55 -7.02
C LYS A 933 7.83 20.71 -6.17
N GLY A 934 7.34 21.94 -6.40
CA GLY A 934 7.75 23.12 -5.62
C GLY A 934 7.34 23.09 -4.14
N ILE A 935 6.27 22.36 -3.80
CA ILE A 935 5.76 22.22 -2.42
C ILE A 935 6.42 21.02 -1.72
N LEU A 936 6.65 19.93 -2.46
CA LEU A 936 7.33 18.71 -2.00
C LEU A 936 8.79 18.95 -1.58
N ASN A 937 9.46 19.95 -2.17
CA ASN A 937 10.83 20.33 -1.80
C ASN A 937 10.98 20.86 -0.35
N MET A 938 9.89 21.24 0.34
CA MET A 938 9.97 21.68 1.72
C MET A 938 10.08 20.48 2.68
N LYS A 939 11.24 20.30 3.33
CA LYS A 939 11.59 19.17 4.22
C LYS A 939 10.47 18.75 5.19
N ILE A 940 9.82 19.70 5.88
CA ILE A 940 8.69 19.41 6.79
C ILE A 940 7.47 18.88 6.02
N VAL A 941 7.12 19.51 4.90
CA VAL A 941 5.96 19.14 4.07
C VAL A 941 6.17 17.75 3.46
N SER A 942 7.37 17.44 2.98
CA SER A 942 7.78 16.12 2.50
C SER A 942 7.59 15.00 3.54
N GLN A 943 8.07 15.21 4.77
CA GLN A 943 7.89 14.27 5.89
C GLN A 943 6.41 14.08 6.26
N VAL A 944 5.63 15.16 6.25
CA VAL A 944 4.18 15.10 6.53
C VAL A 944 3.42 14.36 5.42
N ILE A 945 3.76 14.63 4.16
CA ILE A 945 3.12 14.04 2.97
C ILE A 945 3.39 12.54 2.86
N THR A 946 4.55 12.05 3.29
CA THR A 946 4.90 10.62 3.26
C THR A 946 4.57 9.89 4.56
N GLY A 947 4.86 10.50 5.72
CA GLY A 947 4.73 9.86 7.03
C GLY A 947 3.35 9.92 7.68
N TYR A 948 2.54 10.93 7.36
CA TYR A 948 1.24 11.19 8.01
C TYR A 948 0.06 11.21 7.03
N LEU A 949 0.15 12.02 5.98
CA LEU A 949 -0.93 12.28 5.02
C LEU A 949 -1.54 11.01 4.37
N PRO A 950 -0.79 9.94 4.01
CA PRO A 950 -1.39 8.77 3.40
C PRO A 950 -2.31 8.02 4.38
N SER A 951 -1.92 7.96 5.66
CA SER A 951 -2.75 7.38 6.72
C SER A 951 -4.03 8.18 6.97
N LEU A 952 -3.96 9.51 6.90
CA LEU A 952 -5.11 10.41 7.04
C LEU A 952 -6.07 10.31 5.84
N ILE A 953 -5.55 10.36 4.60
CA ILE A 953 -6.36 10.22 3.39
C ILE A 953 -7.04 8.84 3.34
N PHE A 954 -6.34 7.79 3.76
CA PHE A 954 -6.93 6.46 3.86
C PHE A 954 -8.07 6.41 4.89
N GLN A 955 -7.89 7.02 6.06
CA GLN A 955 -8.94 7.14 7.07
C GLN A 955 -10.16 7.92 6.53
N LEU A 956 -9.95 9.01 5.79
CA LEU A 956 -11.03 9.78 5.15
C LEU A 956 -11.81 8.95 4.13
N PHE A 957 -11.14 8.17 3.27
CA PHE A 957 -11.83 7.24 2.37
C PHE A 957 -12.63 6.17 3.13
N LEU A 958 -12.12 5.65 4.26
CA LEU A 958 -12.79 4.62 5.06
C LEU A 958 -14.08 5.11 5.73
N LEU A 959 -14.23 6.41 6.00
CA LEU A 959 -15.47 6.98 6.55
C LEU A 959 -16.69 6.79 5.63
N THR A 960 -16.47 6.63 4.32
CA THR A 960 -17.55 6.39 3.34
C THR A 960 -18.15 4.98 3.42
N VAL A 961 -17.42 4.02 4.00
CA VAL A 961 -17.71 2.59 3.85
C VAL A 961 -18.85 2.10 4.77
N PRO A 962 -18.91 2.42 6.08
CA PRO A 962 -19.98 1.92 6.95
C PRO A 962 -21.40 2.27 6.48
N PRO A 963 -21.70 3.50 6.00
CA PRO A 963 -23.01 3.81 5.40
C PRO A 963 -23.37 2.93 4.19
N ILE A 964 -22.39 2.62 3.33
CA ILE A 964 -22.59 1.75 2.16
C ILE A 964 -22.84 0.30 2.62
N MET A 965 -22.13 -0.18 3.64
CA MET A 965 -22.34 -1.53 4.20
C MET A 965 -23.70 -1.67 4.88
N LEU A 966 -24.21 -0.62 5.53
CA LEU A 966 -25.57 -0.58 6.09
C LEU A 966 -26.63 -0.59 4.98
N LEU A 967 -26.46 0.23 3.93
CA LEU A 967 -27.34 0.24 2.76
C LEU A 967 -27.40 -1.14 2.09
N LEU A 968 -26.26 -1.72 1.74
CA LEU A 968 -26.17 -3.06 1.16
C LEU A 968 -26.81 -4.13 2.06
N SER A 969 -26.70 -3.99 3.39
CA SER A 969 -27.28 -4.96 4.34
C SER A 969 -28.79 -4.81 4.48
N SER A 970 -29.34 -3.58 4.44
CA SER A 970 -30.79 -3.38 4.41
C SER A 970 -31.43 -4.00 3.16
N MET A 971 -30.77 -3.91 2.00
CA MET A 971 -31.26 -4.47 0.74
C MET A 971 -31.41 -6.00 0.75
N GLN A 972 -30.82 -6.73 1.70
CA GLN A 972 -30.93 -8.19 1.82
C GLN A 972 -32.30 -8.67 2.33
N GLY A 973 -33.14 -7.78 2.87
CA GLY A 973 -34.47 -8.15 3.38
C GLY A 973 -34.46 -8.81 4.77
N PHE A 974 -33.52 -8.44 5.63
CA PHE A 974 -33.56 -8.79 7.05
C PHE A 974 -34.75 -8.14 7.77
N ILE A 975 -35.14 -8.74 8.88
CA ILE A 975 -36.40 -8.44 9.58
C ILE A 975 -36.18 -7.55 10.82
N SER A 976 -34.92 -7.39 11.25
CA SER A 976 -34.53 -6.54 12.37
C SER A 976 -33.35 -5.62 12.05
N HIS A 977 -33.30 -4.46 12.70
CA HIS A 977 -32.16 -3.55 12.63
C HIS A 977 -30.89 -4.20 13.16
N SER A 978 -30.97 -5.01 14.22
CA SER A 978 -29.87 -5.79 14.77
C SER A 978 -29.30 -6.82 13.79
N GLN A 979 -30.14 -7.50 12.99
CA GLN A 979 -29.70 -8.37 11.90
C GLN A 979 -28.99 -7.56 10.80
N ILE A 980 -29.54 -6.40 10.40
CA ILE A 980 -28.94 -5.49 9.39
C ILE A 980 -27.56 -5.02 9.86
N GLU A 981 -27.44 -4.52 11.09
CA GLU A 981 -26.18 -4.03 11.66
C GLU A 981 -25.17 -5.16 11.88
N LYS A 982 -25.59 -6.35 12.33
CA LYS A 982 -24.71 -7.53 12.41
C LYS A 982 -24.19 -7.96 11.02
N SER A 983 -25.06 -7.93 10.01
CA SER A 983 -24.70 -8.27 8.63
C SER A 983 -23.80 -7.20 7.96
N ALA A 984 -23.98 -5.93 8.32
CA ALA A 984 -23.12 -4.83 7.90
C ALA A 984 -21.75 -4.91 8.60
N CYS A 985 -21.72 -5.22 9.90
CA CYS A 985 -20.49 -5.45 10.67
C CYS A 985 -19.62 -6.56 10.06
N ILE A 986 -20.23 -7.67 9.62
CA ILE A 986 -19.49 -8.77 8.96
C ILE A 986 -18.95 -8.35 7.58
N LYS A 987 -19.72 -7.63 6.77
CA LYS A 987 -19.23 -7.11 5.47
C LYS A 987 -18.12 -6.09 5.65
N LEU A 988 -18.27 -5.16 6.60
CA LEU A 988 -17.24 -4.17 6.93
C LEU A 988 -15.96 -4.85 7.42
N LEU A 989 -16.06 -5.88 8.26
CA LEU A 989 -14.92 -6.68 8.73
C LEU A 989 -14.17 -7.38 7.58
N ILE A 990 -14.90 -8.03 6.66
CA ILE A 990 -14.30 -8.65 5.45
C ILE A 990 -13.65 -7.59 4.55
N PHE A 991 -14.32 -6.46 4.36
CA PHE A 991 -13.82 -5.34 3.57
C PHE A 991 -12.54 -4.74 4.14
N THR A 992 -12.47 -4.49 5.46
CA THR A 992 -11.27 -3.93 6.10
C THR A 992 -10.11 -4.93 6.05
N VAL A 993 -10.36 -6.24 6.21
CA VAL A 993 -9.31 -7.25 5.94
C VAL A 993 -8.81 -7.19 4.50
N TRP A 994 -9.72 -7.22 3.53
CA TRP A 994 -9.34 -7.29 2.12
C TRP A 994 -8.65 -6.01 1.65
N ASN A 995 -9.21 -4.83 1.93
CA ASN A 995 -8.70 -3.57 1.41
C ASN A 995 -7.65 -2.91 2.31
N SER A 996 -7.79 -2.99 3.64
CA SER A 996 -6.87 -2.32 4.58
C SER A 996 -5.67 -3.16 4.98
N PHE A 997 -5.75 -4.51 4.91
CA PHE A 997 -4.58 -5.38 5.06
C PHE A 997 -4.09 -5.89 3.69
N PHE A 998 -4.84 -6.78 3.02
CA PHE A 998 -4.33 -7.48 1.83
C PHE A 998 -4.02 -6.54 0.66
N ALA A 999 -4.98 -5.76 0.16
CA ALA A 999 -4.75 -4.86 -0.97
C ALA A 999 -3.70 -3.79 -0.67
N ASN A 1000 -3.51 -3.42 0.61
CA ASN A 1000 -2.49 -2.49 1.05
C ASN A 1000 -1.08 -3.13 0.99
N VAL A 1001 -0.88 -4.24 1.71
CA VAL A 1001 0.36 -5.05 1.72
C VAL A 1001 0.76 -5.48 0.31
N LEU A 1002 -0.23 -5.92 -0.47
CA LEU A 1002 -0.01 -6.34 -1.84
C LEU A 1002 0.25 -5.13 -2.74
N SER A 1003 -0.52 -4.03 -2.72
CA SER A 1003 -0.21 -2.85 -3.56
C SER A 1003 1.20 -2.32 -3.32
N GLY A 1004 1.63 -2.19 -2.05
CA GLY A 1004 2.96 -1.70 -1.68
C GLY A 1004 4.13 -2.56 -2.21
N SER A 1005 3.86 -3.81 -2.63
CA SER A 1005 4.86 -4.72 -3.22
C SER A 1005 4.57 -5.10 -4.69
N ALA A 1006 3.31 -5.00 -5.13
CA ALA A 1006 2.79 -5.45 -6.41
C ALA A 1006 2.75 -4.38 -7.50
N LEU A 1007 2.87 -3.09 -7.13
CA LEU A 1007 3.08 -1.99 -8.09
C LEU A 1007 4.27 -2.24 -9.05
N TYR A 1008 5.16 -3.19 -8.71
CA TYR A 1008 6.28 -3.64 -9.55
C TYR A 1008 6.23 -5.15 -9.89
N ARG A 1009 5.21 -5.93 -9.46
CA ARG A 1009 5.23 -7.42 -9.48
C ARG A 1009 3.87 -8.10 -9.76
N VAL A 1010 3.01 -7.52 -10.61
CA VAL A 1010 1.66 -8.04 -10.92
C VAL A 1010 1.63 -9.51 -11.42
N ASN A 1011 2.68 -10.00 -12.09
CA ASN A 1011 2.68 -11.34 -12.68
C ASN A 1011 2.80 -12.50 -11.67
N VAL A 1012 3.17 -12.24 -10.40
CA VAL A 1012 3.42 -13.31 -9.41
C VAL A 1012 2.12 -13.94 -8.88
N PHE A 1013 0.98 -13.24 -9.02
CA PHE A 1013 -0.30 -13.61 -8.41
C PHE A 1013 -1.05 -14.78 -9.05
N LEU A 1014 -0.55 -15.33 -10.17
CA LEU A 1014 -1.19 -16.43 -10.89
C LEU A 1014 -0.84 -17.83 -10.33
N GLU A 1015 0.07 -17.93 -9.35
CA GLU A 1015 0.48 -19.19 -8.73
C GLU A 1015 0.07 -19.27 -7.25
N PRO A 1016 -1.00 -20.01 -6.88
CA PRO A 1016 -1.45 -20.12 -5.49
C PRO A 1016 -0.39 -20.67 -4.51
N LYS A 1017 0.62 -21.40 -5.01
CA LYS A 1017 1.73 -21.96 -4.22
C LYS A 1017 2.70 -20.90 -3.69
N THR A 1018 2.80 -19.73 -4.33
CA THR A 1018 3.76 -18.68 -3.92
C THR A 1018 3.21 -17.75 -2.84
N ILE A 1019 1.89 -17.75 -2.61
CA ILE A 1019 1.18 -16.80 -1.72
C ILE A 1019 1.84 -16.68 -0.32
N PRO A 1020 2.21 -17.76 0.40
CA PRO A 1020 2.85 -17.63 1.72
C PRO A 1020 4.20 -16.91 1.65
N ARG A 1021 5.00 -17.14 0.61
CA ARG A 1021 6.30 -16.47 0.38
C ARG A 1021 6.11 -14.99 0.00
N VAL A 1022 5.12 -14.69 -0.86
CA VAL A 1022 4.80 -13.31 -1.24
C VAL A 1022 4.37 -12.50 -0.02
N LEU A 1023 3.47 -13.05 0.82
CA LEU A 1023 3.05 -12.40 2.05
C LEU A 1023 4.20 -12.25 3.06
N ALA A 1024 5.03 -13.29 3.23
CA ALA A 1024 6.17 -13.24 4.15
C ALA A 1024 7.21 -12.17 3.78
N ALA A 1025 7.40 -11.87 2.49
CA ALA A 1025 8.24 -10.76 2.04
C ALA A 1025 7.53 -9.39 2.10
N ALA A 1026 6.24 -9.33 1.74
CA ALA A 1026 5.51 -8.06 1.61
C ALA A 1026 5.03 -7.48 2.95
N VAL A 1027 4.69 -8.31 3.95
CA VAL A 1027 4.15 -7.84 5.23
C VAL A 1027 5.20 -7.05 6.03
N PRO A 1028 6.43 -7.55 6.29
CA PRO A 1028 7.43 -6.78 7.06
C PRO A 1028 7.73 -5.40 6.46
N ALA A 1029 7.86 -5.31 5.14
CA ALA A 1029 8.17 -4.07 4.40
C ALA A 1029 7.10 -2.97 4.55
N GLN A 1030 5.88 -3.29 5.01
CA GLN A 1030 4.80 -2.32 5.24
C GLN A 1030 4.59 -1.97 6.71
N ALA A 1031 5.43 -2.48 7.63
CA ALA A 1031 5.31 -2.20 9.06
C ALA A 1031 5.29 -0.68 9.37
N SER A 1032 6.13 0.11 8.68
CA SER A 1032 6.19 1.58 8.87
C SER A 1032 4.88 2.29 8.55
N PHE A 1033 4.18 1.87 7.48
CA PHE A 1033 2.85 2.38 7.16
C PHE A 1033 1.85 2.01 8.27
N PHE A 1034 1.87 0.77 8.75
CA PHE A 1034 0.93 0.32 9.78
C PHE A 1034 1.18 0.93 11.16
N VAL A 1035 2.44 1.25 11.52
CA VAL A 1035 2.75 2.03 12.74
C VAL A 1035 2.14 3.44 12.64
N SER A 1036 2.40 4.18 11.55
CA SER A 1036 1.76 5.49 11.31
C SER A 1036 0.22 5.39 11.28
N TYR A 1037 -0.34 4.33 10.69
CA TYR A 1037 -1.79 4.13 10.63
C TYR A 1037 -2.41 3.83 12.02
N VAL A 1038 -1.76 3.02 12.87
CA VAL A 1038 -2.20 2.79 14.26
C VAL A 1038 -2.19 4.08 15.07
N VAL A 1039 -1.18 4.93 14.88
CA VAL A 1039 -1.07 6.21 15.59
C VAL A 1039 -2.11 7.22 15.08
N THR A 1040 -2.25 7.41 13.75
CA THR A 1040 -3.25 8.32 13.17
C THR A 1040 -4.69 7.84 13.35
N SER A 1041 -5.03 6.66 12.82
CA SER A 1041 -6.40 6.13 12.82
C SER A 1041 -6.83 5.62 14.20
N GLY A 1042 -5.87 5.15 15.02
CA GLY A 1042 -6.12 4.71 16.39
C GLY A 1042 -6.14 5.87 17.39
N TRP A 1043 -4.99 6.49 17.69
CA TRP A 1043 -4.90 7.48 18.78
C TRP A 1043 -5.67 8.77 18.45
N THR A 1044 -5.39 9.39 17.30
CA THR A 1044 -6.06 10.63 16.89
C THR A 1044 -7.52 10.38 16.51
N GLY A 1045 -7.84 9.20 15.95
CA GLY A 1045 -9.22 8.75 15.72
C GLY A 1045 -10.06 8.66 17.01
N LEU A 1046 -9.59 7.93 18.03
CA LEU A 1046 -10.25 7.85 19.34
C LEU A 1046 -10.38 9.23 20.01
N SER A 1047 -9.34 10.07 19.88
CA SER A 1047 -9.30 11.42 20.45
C SER A 1047 -10.31 12.37 19.77
N SER A 1048 -10.60 12.17 18.48
CA SER A 1048 -11.68 12.86 17.76
C SER A 1048 -13.07 12.37 18.18
N GLU A 1049 -13.21 11.07 18.48
CA GLU A 1049 -14.48 10.47 18.92
C GLU A 1049 -14.88 10.94 20.33
N ILE A 1050 -13.95 11.02 21.30
CA ILE A 1050 -14.29 11.62 22.62
C ILE A 1050 -14.69 13.10 22.51
N LEU A 1051 -14.06 13.85 21.59
CA LEU A 1051 -14.42 15.23 21.28
C LEU A 1051 -15.78 15.35 20.56
N ARG A 1052 -16.26 14.26 19.94
CA ARG A 1052 -17.49 14.18 19.11
C ARG A 1052 -17.54 15.28 18.06
N LEU A 1053 -16.47 15.41 17.28
CA LEU A 1053 -16.22 16.54 16.38
C LEU A 1053 -17.41 16.89 15.47
N VAL A 1054 -18.06 15.89 14.84
CA VAL A 1054 -19.19 16.13 13.92
C VAL A 1054 -20.43 16.66 14.66
N PRO A 1055 -20.96 16.02 15.73
CA PRO A 1055 -22.00 16.61 16.59
C PRO A 1055 -21.65 17.98 17.16
N LEU A 1056 -20.39 18.21 17.56
CA LEU A 1056 -19.94 19.49 18.11
C LEU A 1056 -20.00 20.62 17.07
N LEU A 1057 -19.43 20.39 15.88
CA LEU A 1057 -19.49 21.35 14.76
C LEU A 1057 -20.93 21.60 14.32
N TRP A 1058 -21.77 20.56 14.26
CA TRP A 1058 -23.19 20.72 13.94
C TRP A 1058 -23.93 21.55 14.99
N SER A 1059 -23.66 21.32 16.29
CA SER A 1059 -24.20 22.15 17.38
C SER A 1059 -23.80 23.62 17.21
N PHE A 1060 -22.52 23.89 16.93
CA PHE A 1060 -22.00 25.25 16.74
C PHE A 1060 -22.61 25.94 15.51
N ILE A 1061 -22.71 25.25 14.37
CA ILE A 1061 -23.39 25.75 13.16
C ILE A 1061 -24.87 26.04 13.45
N THR A 1062 -25.57 25.15 14.17
CA THR A 1062 -27.00 25.38 14.48
C THR A 1062 -27.23 26.50 15.49
N LYS A 1063 -26.27 26.80 16.38
CA LYS A 1063 -26.30 27.96 17.28
C LYS A 1063 -25.96 29.28 16.57
N LEU A 1064 -25.09 29.26 15.55
CA LEU A 1064 -24.74 30.44 14.77
C LEU A 1064 -25.80 30.83 13.73
N PHE A 1065 -26.49 29.86 13.14
CA PHE A 1065 -27.39 30.08 11.99
C PHE A 1065 -28.87 29.72 12.24
N GLY A 1066 -29.22 29.25 13.44
CA GLY A 1066 -30.59 28.90 13.81
C GLY A 1066 -31.02 29.57 15.11
N LYS A 1067 -32.32 29.88 15.21
CA LYS A 1067 -32.96 30.07 16.52
C LYS A 1067 -33.01 28.73 17.25
N GLU A 1068 -32.91 28.78 18.57
CA GLU A 1068 -33.27 27.67 19.44
C GLU A 1068 -34.80 27.53 19.45
N ASP A 1069 -35.31 26.48 18.81
CA ASP A 1069 -36.70 26.01 18.89
C ASP A 1069 -36.66 24.48 18.72
N ASP A 1070 -37.47 23.78 19.52
CA ASP A 1070 -37.43 22.34 19.79
C ASP A 1070 -37.17 21.44 18.57
N LYS A 1071 -35.93 20.93 18.49
CA LYS A 1071 -35.64 19.67 17.81
C LYS A 1071 -35.75 18.56 18.86
N GLU A 1072 -36.57 17.55 18.57
CA GLU A 1072 -36.65 16.35 19.41
C GLU A 1072 -35.24 15.80 19.72
N PHE A 1073 -35.02 15.56 21.01
CA PHE A 1073 -33.72 15.31 21.56
C PHE A 1073 -33.35 13.81 21.43
N GLU A 1074 -32.97 13.42 20.21
CA GLU A 1074 -32.55 12.04 19.93
C GLU A 1074 -31.18 11.74 20.56
N VAL A 1075 -31.17 10.80 21.51
CA VAL A 1075 -29.92 10.24 22.07
C VAL A 1075 -29.26 9.32 21.04
N PRO A 1076 -27.94 9.48 20.77
CA PRO A 1076 -27.25 8.69 19.75
C PRO A 1076 -27.16 7.20 20.13
N SER A 1077 -27.34 6.35 19.12
CA SER A 1077 -27.15 4.90 19.26
C SER A 1077 -25.68 4.48 19.35
N THR A 1078 -25.43 3.40 20.09
CA THR A 1078 -24.12 2.73 20.22
C THR A 1078 -23.56 2.27 18.86
N PRO A 1079 -22.36 2.74 18.43
CA PRO A 1079 -21.83 2.49 17.08
C PRO A 1079 -21.15 1.11 16.91
N PHE A 1080 -21.70 0.05 17.52
CA PHE A 1080 -21.07 -1.29 17.57
C PHE A 1080 -20.71 -1.84 16.18
N CYS A 1081 -21.60 -1.66 15.19
CA CYS A 1081 -21.38 -2.05 13.79
C CYS A 1081 -20.13 -1.40 13.16
N GLN A 1082 -19.74 -0.21 13.61
CA GLN A 1082 -18.64 0.57 13.02
C GLN A 1082 -17.32 0.36 13.77
N GLU A 1083 -17.37 0.25 15.09
CA GLU A 1083 -16.15 0.16 15.91
C GLU A 1083 -15.64 -1.27 16.09
N ILE A 1084 -16.51 -2.29 16.20
CA ILE A 1084 -16.06 -3.68 16.34
C ILE A 1084 -15.10 -4.09 15.20
N PRO A 1085 -15.37 -3.78 13.92
CA PRO A 1085 -14.42 -4.08 12.84
C PRO A 1085 -13.07 -3.36 12.95
N LYS A 1086 -13.00 -2.12 13.47
CA LYS A 1086 -11.73 -1.41 13.68
C LYS A 1086 -10.91 -2.02 14.82
N ILE A 1087 -11.57 -2.28 15.95
CA ILE A 1087 -11.00 -2.92 17.16
C ILE A 1087 -10.41 -4.29 16.80
N LEU A 1088 -11.13 -5.06 15.96
CA LEU A 1088 -10.68 -6.35 15.44
C LEU A 1088 -9.55 -6.20 14.41
N PHE A 1089 -9.61 -5.23 13.49
CA PHE A 1089 -8.56 -5.00 12.50
C PHE A 1089 -7.21 -4.63 13.14
N PHE A 1090 -7.19 -3.77 14.15
CA PHE A 1090 -5.99 -3.51 14.93
C PHE A 1090 -5.48 -4.77 15.66
N GLY A 1091 -6.38 -5.71 15.98
CA GLY A 1091 -6.05 -7.02 16.56
C GLY A 1091 -5.40 -7.94 15.53
N LEU A 1092 -5.88 -7.94 14.28
CA LEU A 1092 -5.25 -8.63 13.16
C LEU A 1092 -3.81 -8.13 12.95
N LEU A 1093 -3.61 -6.81 12.95
CA LEU A 1093 -2.27 -6.21 12.82
C LEU A 1093 -1.37 -6.66 13.98
N GLY A 1094 -1.81 -6.50 15.22
CA GLY A 1094 -1.00 -6.88 16.39
C GLY A 1094 -0.64 -8.37 16.43
N ILE A 1095 -1.59 -9.26 16.11
CA ILE A 1095 -1.35 -10.71 16.03
C ILE A 1095 -0.39 -11.03 14.87
N THR A 1096 -0.57 -10.43 13.71
CA THR A 1096 0.26 -10.72 12.52
C THR A 1096 1.70 -10.22 12.68
N TYR A 1097 1.87 -8.98 13.18
CA TYR A 1097 3.19 -8.37 13.33
C TYR A 1097 3.93 -8.78 14.60
N PHE A 1098 3.29 -9.46 15.56
CA PHE A 1098 3.86 -9.88 16.83
C PHE A 1098 5.29 -10.46 16.73
N PHE A 1099 5.50 -11.39 15.79
CA PHE A 1099 6.80 -12.03 15.57
C PHE A 1099 7.63 -11.41 14.45
N LEU A 1100 7.04 -10.52 13.65
CA LEU A 1100 7.65 -9.88 12.47
C LEU A 1100 8.34 -8.57 12.83
N SER A 1101 7.61 -7.66 13.49
CA SER A 1101 8.08 -6.34 13.93
C SER A 1101 7.41 -5.99 15.26
N PRO A 1102 8.00 -6.39 16.41
CA PRO A 1102 7.38 -6.20 17.72
C PRO A 1102 7.13 -4.74 18.10
N LEU A 1103 7.77 -3.79 17.41
CA LEU A 1103 7.70 -2.36 17.69
C LEU A 1103 6.28 -1.77 17.60
N ILE A 1104 5.38 -2.37 16.81
CA ILE A 1104 3.97 -1.92 16.70
C ILE A 1104 3.12 -2.23 17.95
N LEU A 1105 3.52 -3.22 18.75
CA LEU A 1105 2.75 -3.74 19.89
C LEU A 1105 2.49 -2.70 21.00
N PRO A 1106 3.47 -1.90 21.48
CA PRO A 1106 3.21 -0.85 22.46
C PRO A 1106 2.24 0.22 21.94
N PHE A 1107 2.29 0.60 20.65
CA PHE A 1107 1.35 1.58 20.07
C PHE A 1107 -0.10 1.05 20.07
N LEU A 1108 -0.25 -0.24 19.79
CA LEU A 1108 -1.54 -0.95 19.87
C LEU A 1108 -2.04 -1.09 21.31
N LEU A 1109 -1.15 -1.40 22.27
CA LEU A 1109 -1.51 -1.47 23.69
C LEU A 1109 -2.02 -0.11 24.21
N VAL A 1110 -1.35 0.99 23.85
CA VAL A 1110 -1.83 2.35 24.13
C VAL A 1110 -3.20 2.58 23.50
N TYR A 1111 -3.42 2.20 22.23
CA TYR A 1111 -4.74 2.31 21.58
C TYR A 1111 -5.84 1.57 22.36
N TYR A 1112 -5.62 0.33 22.78
CA TYR A 1112 -6.63 -0.43 23.51
C TYR A 1112 -6.90 0.11 24.91
N CYS A 1113 -5.87 0.56 25.65
CA CYS A 1113 -6.05 1.24 26.93
C CYS A 1113 -6.82 2.56 26.79
N LEU A 1114 -6.50 3.36 25.76
CA LEU A 1114 -7.19 4.62 25.45
C LEU A 1114 -8.66 4.38 25.09
N GLY A 1115 -8.91 3.40 24.20
CA GLY A 1115 -10.25 3.03 23.75
C GLY A 1115 -11.12 2.47 24.87
N TYR A 1116 -10.55 1.66 25.77
CA TYR A 1116 -11.25 1.18 26.97
C TYR A 1116 -11.78 2.33 27.84
N VAL A 1117 -10.94 3.33 28.13
CA VAL A 1117 -11.33 4.52 28.92
C VAL A 1117 -12.34 5.39 28.16
N ILE A 1118 -12.11 5.65 26.87
CA ILE A 1118 -12.96 6.52 26.05
C ILE A 1118 -14.36 5.92 25.86
N TYR A 1119 -14.47 4.66 25.43
CA TYR A 1119 -15.78 4.06 25.18
C TYR A 1119 -16.55 3.79 26.46
N ARG A 1120 -15.89 3.46 27.58
CA ARG A 1120 -16.56 3.35 28.88
C ARG A 1120 -17.12 4.72 29.32
N ASN A 1121 -16.36 5.80 29.12
CA ASN A 1121 -16.85 7.18 29.31
C ASN A 1121 -18.04 7.54 28.38
N GLN A 1122 -17.99 7.18 27.09
CA GLN A 1122 -19.07 7.47 26.15
C GLN A 1122 -20.33 6.62 26.38
N LEU A 1123 -20.21 5.34 26.73
CA LEU A 1123 -21.37 4.48 27.03
C LEU A 1123 -22.13 4.96 28.28
N LEU A 1124 -21.42 5.49 29.28
CA LEU A 1124 -22.02 6.05 30.48
C LEU A 1124 -22.73 7.41 30.24
N ASN A 1125 -22.16 8.30 29.41
CA ASN A 1125 -22.64 9.69 29.29
C ASN A 1125 -23.40 9.99 27.99
N VAL A 1126 -23.08 9.31 26.89
CA VAL A 1126 -23.46 9.71 25.52
C VAL A 1126 -24.43 8.73 24.87
N TYR A 1127 -24.07 7.45 24.76
CA TYR A 1127 -24.84 6.50 23.97
C TYR A 1127 -25.94 5.80 24.78
N ALA A 1128 -27.06 5.52 24.11
CA ALA A 1128 -28.05 4.56 24.56
C ALA A 1128 -28.13 3.39 23.56
N ALA A 1129 -28.44 2.19 24.04
CA ALA A 1129 -28.84 1.09 23.19
C ALA A 1129 -30.22 1.41 22.57
N LYS A 1130 -30.43 1.07 21.29
CA LYS A 1130 -31.76 1.11 20.64
C LYS A 1130 -32.49 -0.24 20.70
N TYR A 1131 -31.72 -1.31 20.83
CA TYR A 1131 -32.11 -2.71 20.86
C TYR A 1131 -30.99 -3.47 21.60
N GLU A 1132 -31.24 -4.69 22.07
CA GLU A 1132 -30.20 -5.59 22.59
C GLU A 1132 -30.15 -6.91 21.82
N THR A 1133 -28.97 -7.34 21.37
CA THR A 1133 -28.80 -8.62 20.65
C THR A 1133 -28.64 -9.81 21.59
N GLY A 1134 -28.30 -9.59 22.86
CA GLY A 1134 -28.05 -10.63 23.84
C GLY A 1134 -26.68 -11.31 23.66
N GLY A 1135 -25.63 -10.53 23.40
CA GLY A 1135 -24.24 -10.97 23.26
C GLY A 1135 -23.87 -11.55 21.89
N LYS A 1136 -24.74 -11.43 20.87
CA LYS A 1136 -24.59 -12.11 19.56
C LYS A 1136 -23.43 -11.60 18.70
N PHE A 1137 -22.71 -10.55 19.13
CA PHE A 1137 -21.46 -10.08 18.54
C PHE A 1137 -20.22 -10.89 18.98
N TRP A 1138 -20.21 -11.48 20.19
CA TRP A 1138 -19.02 -12.17 20.70
C TRP A 1138 -18.54 -13.36 19.83
N PRO A 1139 -19.43 -14.20 19.25
CA PRO A 1139 -19.00 -15.25 18.31
C PRO A 1139 -18.28 -14.73 17.05
N ILE A 1140 -18.52 -13.47 16.65
CA ILE A 1140 -17.80 -12.81 15.53
C ILE A 1140 -16.37 -12.49 15.98
N VAL A 1141 -16.22 -11.86 17.16
CA VAL A 1141 -14.93 -11.53 17.78
C VAL A 1141 -14.05 -12.77 17.94
N HIS A 1142 -14.61 -13.86 18.48
CA HIS A 1142 -13.92 -15.14 18.60
C HIS A 1142 -13.45 -15.67 17.23
N SER A 1143 -14.37 -15.79 16.26
CA SER A 1143 -14.08 -16.39 14.95
C SER A 1143 -13.06 -15.58 14.14
N TYR A 1144 -13.06 -14.25 14.29
CA TYR A 1144 -12.08 -13.36 13.68
C TYR A 1144 -10.70 -13.43 14.36
N THR A 1145 -10.65 -13.58 15.68
CA THR A 1145 -9.37 -13.77 16.40
C THR A 1145 -8.70 -15.08 15.97
N ILE A 1146 -9.49 -16.14 15.77
CA ILE A 1146 -9.00 -17.41 15.18
C ILE A 1146 -8.49 -17.19 13.75
N PHE A 1147 -9.22 -16.46 12.90
CA PHE A 1147 -8.74 -16.11 11.55
C PHE A 1147 -7.40 -15.35 11.60
N SER A 1148 -7.24 -14.43 12.56
CA SER A 1148 -6.01 -13.66 12.75
C SER A 1148 -4.82 -14.53 13.13
N LEU A 1149 -5.02 -15.50 14.03
CA LEU A 1149 -3.99 -16.50 14.38
C LEU A 1149 -3.62 -17.37 13.17
N VAL A 1150 -4.61 -17.89 12.43
CA VAL A 1150 -4.36 -18.72 11.25
C VAL A 1150 -3.61 -17.95 10.15
N LEU A 1151 -3.90 -16.65 9.97
CA LEU A 1151 -3.14 -15.81 9.03
C LEU A 1151 -1.69 -15.62 9.48
N MET A 1152 -1.45 -15.34 10.77
CA MET A 1152 -0.11 -15.28 11.36
C MET A 1152 0.65 -16.61 11.12
N HIS A 1153 0.00 -17.77 11.27
CA HIS A 1153 0.61 -19.08 11.01
C HIS A 1153 0.97 -19.28 9.54
N ILE A 1154 0.10 -18.89 8.60
CA ILE A 1154 0.38 -18.98 7.15
C ILE A 1154 1.59 -18.11 6.77
N ILE A 1155 1.68 -16.90 7.32
CA ILE A 1155 2.82 -15.99 7.10
C ILE A 1155 4.10 -16.57 7.74
N ALA A 1156 4.02 -17.17 8.92
CA ALA A 1156 5.16 -17.82 9.57
C ALA A 1156 5.70 -19.03 8.78
N VAL A 1157 4.83 -19.90 8.26
CA VAL A 1157 5.23 -21.00 7.35
C VAL A 1157 5.97 -20.45 6.13
N GLY A 1158 5.43 -19.38 5.53
CA GLY A 1158 6.06 -18.68 4.40
C GLY A 1158 7.44 -18.09 4.75
N LEU A 1159 7.57 -17.46 5.92
CA LEU A 1159 8.79 -16.77 6.34
C LEU A 1159 9.92 -17.74 6.72
N PHE A 1160 9.66 -18.77 7.53
CA PHE A 1160 10.68 -19.79 7.83
C PHE A 1160 11.09 -20.56 6.55
N GLY A 1161 10.20 -20.63 5.55
CA GLY A 1161 10.48 -21.16 4.21
C GLY A 1161 11.13 -20.18 3.22
N LEU A 1162 11.44 -18.94 3.67
CA LEU A 1162 12.33 -17.97 3.02
C LEU A 1162 13.67 -17.88 3.76
N LYS A 1163 13.67 -17.78 5.10
CA LYS A 1163 14.84 -17.71 5.98
C LYS A 1163 15.62 -19.03 6.14
N GLU A 1164 15.62 -19.86 5.10
CA GLU A 1164 16.33 -21.15 4.97
C GLU A 1164 16.16 -22.15 6.14
N LEU A 1165 15.04 -22.10 6.87
CA LEU A 1165 14.77 -22.98 8.02
C LEU A 1165 13.59 -23.94 7.75
N PRO A 1166 13.74 -24.92 6.83
CA PRO A 1166 12.64 -25.76 6.34
C PRO A 1166 12.03 -26.66 7.42
N VAL A 1167 12.81 -27.02 8.45
CA VAL A 1167 12.31 -27.80 9.61
C VAL A 1167 11.31 -26.99 10.42
N ALA A 1168 11.60 -25.73 10.77
CA ALA A 1168 10.68 -24.86 11.49
C ALA A 1168 9.45 -24.51 10.64
N SER A 1169 9.61 -24.28 9.33
CA SER A 1169 8.48 -24.10 8.40
C SER A 1169 7.54 -25.31 8.43
N SER A 1170 8.09 -26.53 8.32
CA SER A 1170 7.33 -27.79 8.36
C SER A 1170 6.66 -28.03 9.71
N LEU A 1171 7.36 -27.79 10.82
CA LEU A 1171 6.82 -27.87 12.19
C LEU A 1171 5.78 -26.78 12.51
N THR A 1172 5.64 -25.75 11.68
CA THR A 1172 4.58 -24.74 11.85
C THR A 1172 3.25 -25.18 11.19
N ILE A 1173 3.27 -26.12 10.23
CA ILE A 1173 2.08 -26.59 9.49
C ILE A 1173 0.98 -27.21 10.39
N PRO A 1174 1.28 -27.95 11.48
CA PRO A 1174 0.25 -28.44 12.40
C PRO A 1174 -0.46 -27.33 13.20
N LEU A 1175 0.18 -26.18 13.43
CA LEU A 1175 -0.33 -25.12 14.31
C LEU A 1175 -1.67 -24.49 13.85
N PRO A 1176 -1.88 -24.13 12.55
CA PRO A 1176 -3.19 -23.68 12.08
C PRO A 1176 -4.23 -24.80 12.13
N ILE A 1177 -3.85 -26.07 11.93
CA ILE A 1177 -4.77 -27.22 12.05
C ILE A 1177 -5.27 -27.35 13.49
N LEU A 1178 -4.36 -27.31 14.47
CA LEU A 1178 -4.69 -27.32 15.90
C LEU A 1178 -5.56 -26.12 16.30
N THR A 1179 -5.29 -24.95 15.74
CA THR A 1179 -6.05 -23.71 16.00
C THR A 1179 -7.48 -23.78 15.40
N ILE A 1180 -7.64 -24.40 14.23
CA ILE A 1180 -8.95 -24.68 13.62
C ILE A 1180 -9.70 -25.74 14.44
N LEU A 1181 -9.04 -26.81 14.90
CA LEU A 1181 -9.64 -27.83 15.78
C LEU A 1181 -10.11 -27.24 17.11
N PHE A 1182 -9.31 -26.36 17.74
CA PHE A 1182 -9.71 -25.58 18.91
C PHE A 1182 -10.95 -24.71 18.63
N SER A 1183 -10.99 -24.03 17.48
CA SER A 1183 -12.15 -23.24 17.08
C SER A 1183 -13.41 -24.09 16.90
N ILE A 1184 -13.30 -25.27 16.25
CA ILE A 1184 -14.39 -26.23 16.09
C ILE A 1184 -14.88 -26.74 17.46
N TYR A 1185 -13.96 -27.04 18.38
CA TYR A 1185 -14.29 -27.43 19.76
C TYR A 1185 -15.06 -26.30 20.48
N CYS A 1186 -14.56 -25.07 20.47
CA CYS A 1186 -15.22 -23.92 21.09
C CYS A 1186 -16.59 -23.61 20.44
N GLN A 1187 -16.71 -23.70 19.12
CA GLN A 1187 -17.98 -23.55 18.42
C GLN A 1187 -18.96 -24.65 18.84
N ARG A 1188 -18.58 -25.93 18.82
CA ARG A 1188 -19.46 -27.03 19.28
C ARG A 1188 -19.85 -26.90 20.76
N ARG A 1189 -18.93 -26.44 21.62
CA ARG A 1189 -19.13 -26.36 23.08
C ARG A 1189 -19.94 -25.15 23.55
N PHE A 1190 -19.83 -24.00 22.87
CA PHE A 1190 -20.40 -22.73 23.34
C PHE A 1190 -21.41 -22.10 22.39
N LEU A 1191 -21.25 -22.20 21.06
CA LEU A 1191 -22.09 -21.50 20.09
C LEU A 1191 -23.60 -21.83 20.20
N PRO A 1192 -24.06 -23.05 20.56
CA PRO A 1192 -25.48 -23.32 20.81
C PRO A 1192 -26.08 -22.34 21.83
N ASN A 1193 -25.37 -22.06 22.92
CA ASN A 1193 -25.81 -21.17 23.99
C ASN A 1193 -25.70 -19.66 23.65
N PHE A 1194 -25.27 -19.32 22.42
CA PHE A 1194 -25.38 -17.98 21.83
C PHE A 1194 -26.43 -17.90 20.71
N LYS A 1195 -26.95 -19.05 20.24
CA LYS A 1195 -28.09 -19.12 19.32
C LYS A 1195 -29.41 -19.08 20.09
N SER A 1196 -29.54 -19.94 21.09
CA SER A 1196 -30.72 -20.07 21.96
C SER A 1196 -30.30 -20.12 23.44
N TYR A 1197 -31.29 -20.07 24.34
CA TYR A 1197 -31.07 -20.34 25.77
C TYR A 1197 -31.42 -21.80 26.09
N PRO A 1198 -30.74 -22.45 27.05
CA PRO A 1198 -31.10 -23.81 27.47
C PRO A 1198 -32.49 -23.88 28.07
N THR A 1199 -33.25 -24.94 27.77
CA THR A 1199 -34.61 -25.19 28.29
C THR A 1199 -34.69 -25.06 29.81
N GLN A 1200 -33.70 -25.57 30.54
CA GLN A 1200 -33.63 -25.47 31.99
C GLN A 1200 -33.65 -24.01 32.49
N CYS A 1201 -32.97 -23.10 31.79
CA CYS A 1201 -32.95 -21.69 32.17
C CYS A 1201 -34.30 -21.02 31.91
N LEU A 1202 -34.92 -21.30 30.76
CA LEU A 1202 -36.23 -20.76 30.40
C LEU A 1202 -37.30 -21.22 31.38
N VAL A 1203 -37.42 -22.54 31.62
CA VAL A 1203 -38.42 -23.10 32.55
C VAL A 1203 -38.20 -22.65 33.99
N ASN A 1204 -36.96 -22.45 34.44
CA ASN A 1204 -36.68 -21.93 35.78
C ASN A 1204 -37.04 -20.44 35.91
N LYS A 1205 -36.86 -19.64 34.86
CA LYS A 1205 -37.20 -18.21 34.83
C LYS A 1205 -38.71 -18.01 34.69
N ASP A 1206 -39.39 -18.79 33.84
CA ASP A 1206 -40.86 -18.82 33.73
C ASP A 1206 -41.48 -19.14 35.11
N LYS A 1207 -41.02 -20.19 35.80
CA LYS A 1207 -41.45 -20.57 37.17
C LYS A 1207 -41.07 -19.59 38.29
N ALA A 1208 -40.21 -18.62 38.01
CA ALA A 1208 -39.87 -17.54 38.94
C ALA A 1208 -40.82 -16.36 38.72
N ASP A 1209 -40.97 -15.93 37.47
CA ASP A 1209 -41.86 -14.82 37.09
C ASP A 1209 -43.34 -15.16 37.36
N GLU A 1210 -43.76 -16.42 37.22
CA GLU A 1210 -45.10 -16.93 37.62
C GLU A 1210 -45.42 -16.73 39.12
N ARG A 1211 -44.41 -16.46 39.97
CA ARG A 1211 -44.59 -16.18 41.41
C ARG A 1211 -44.71 -14.69 41.71
N GLU A 1212 -44.33 -13.83 40.77
CA GLU A 1212 -44.51 -12.38 40.85
C GLU A 1212 -45.88 -12.03 40.23
N GLN A 1213 -46.75 -11.36 40.99
CA GLN A 1213 -48.18 -11.23 40.66
C GLN A 1213 -48.50 -10.36 39.41
N ASN A 1214 -47.49 -9.91 38.66
CA ASN A 1214 -47.63 -8.94 37.58
C ASN A 1214 -47.75 -9.59 36.18
N MET A 1215 -47.66 -10.93 36.06
CA MET A 1215 -47.67 -11.60 34.76
C MET A 1215 -48.94 -11.40 33.94
N SER A 1216 -50.11 -11.20 34.57
CA SER A 1216 -51.37 -10.91 33.87
C SER A 1216 -51.37 -9.57 33.13
N GLU A 1217 -50.75 -8.54 33.72
CA GLU A 1217 -50.57 -7.23 33.09
C GLU A 1217 -49.62 -7.36 31.88
N PHE A 1218 -48.48 -8.05 32.06
CA PHE A 1218 -47.54 -8.34 30.97
C PHE A 1218 -48.18 -9.10 29.80
N TYR A 1219 -49.04 -10.09 30.05
CA TYR A 1219 -49.76 -10.79 28.97
C TYR A 1219 -50.69 -9.85 28.19
N SER A 1220 -51.29 -8.83 28.83
CA SER A 1220 -52.10 -7.83 28.15
C SER A 1220 -51.24 -6.89 27.26
N GLU A 1221 -50.05 -6.49 27.71
CA GLU A 1221 -49.10 -5.74 26.89
C GLU A 1221 -48.60 -6.57 25.69
N LEU A 1222 -48.31 -7.85 25.92
CA LEU A 1222 -47.79 -8.80 24.92
C LEU A 1222 -48.71 -9.00 23.72
N VAL A 1223 -50.04 -8.88 23.92
CA VAL A 1223 -51.06 -8.94 22.87
C VAL A 1223 -51.02 -7.72 21.93
N VAL A 1224 -50.46 -6.58 22.37
CA VAL A 1224 -50.40 -5.33 21.59
C VAL A 1224 -48.98 -4.98 21.14
N ALA A 1225 -47.96 -5.55 21.78
CA ALA A 1225 -46.54 -5.22 21.63
C ALA A 1225 -46.01 -5.19 20.17
N TYR A 1226 -46.56 -6.01 19.27
CA TYR A 1226 -46.12 -6.14 17.87
C TYR A 1226 -47.10 -5.53 16.85
N ARG A 1227 -47.89 -4.53 17.21
CA ARG A 1227 -48.68 -3.72 16.26
C ARG A 1227 -47.78 -2.74 15.48
N ASP A 1228 -47.92 -2.64 14.15
CA ASP A 1228 -47.13 -1.69 13.33
C ASP A 1228 -47.47 -0.24 13.73
N PRO A 1229 -46.48 0.60 14.09
CA PRO A 1229 -46.70 2.03 14.41
C PRO A 1229 -47.39 2.87 13.31
N ALA A 1230 -47.51 2.37 12.08
CA ALA A 1230 -48.22 3.04 10.99
C ALA A 1230 -49.75 2.81 11.00
N LEU A 1231 -50.25 1.84 11.77
CA LEU A 1231 -51.67 1.54 11.89
C LEU A 1231 -52.28 2.25 13.11
N PRO A 1232 -53.51 2.80 13.00
CA PRO A 1232 -54.15 3.47 14.12
C PRO A 1232 -54.53 2.46 15.23
N ALA A 1233 -54.61 2.96 16.47
CA ALA A 1233 -55.04 2.17 17.61
C ALA A 1233 -56.56 1.88 17.57
N SER A 1234 -56.93 0.84 16.81
CA SER A 1234 -57.75 -0.27 17.33
C SER A 1234 -58.77 0.07 18.43
N GLN A 1235 -59.86 0.78 18.13
CA GLN A 1235 -60.92 1.09 19.11
C GLN A 1235 -61.63 -0.17 19.66
N ASN A 1236 -61.43 -1.35 19.06
CA ASN A 1236 -62.05 -2.61 19.45
C ASN A 1236 -61.50 -3.22 20.77
N SER A 1237 -60.63 -2.54 21.50
CA SER A 1237 -60.12 -2.97 22.83
C SER A 1237 -61.14 -2.79 23.97
N ARG A 1238 -62.43 -2.97 23.67
CA ARG A 1238 -63.53 -2.97 24.66
C ARG A 1238 -64.30 -4.29 24.74
N ASP A 1239 -64.22 -5.14 23.72
CA ASP A 1239 -65.06 -6.33 23.59
C ASP A 1239 -64.30 -7.64 23.88
N ILE A 1240 -63.39 -7.64 24.86
CA ILE A 1240 -62.78 -8.86 25.44
C ILE A 1240 -62.80 -8.79 26.98
N SER A 1241 -63.99 -8.99 27.54
CA SER A 1241 -64.28 -9.44 28.92
C SER A 1241 -65.77 -9.84 28.95
N PRO A 1242 -66.27 -10.71 29.85
CA PRO A 1242 -65.64 -11.22 31.08
C PRO A 1242 -64.51 -12.23 30.85
#